data_AF-A0A5S9IT42-F1
#
_entry.id   AF-A0A5S9IT42-F1
#
_cell.length_a   1.000
_cell.length_b   1.000
_cell.length_c   1.000
_cell.angle_alpha   90.00
_cell.angle_beta   90.00
_cell.angle_gamma   90.00
#
_symmetry.space_group_name_H-M   'P 1'
#
loop_
_entity.id
_entity.type
_entity.pdbx_description
1 polymer ?
#
loop_
_entity_poly.entity_id
_entity_poly.type
_entity_poly.pdbx_seq_one_letter_code
_entity_poly.pdbx_strand_id
1 'polypeptide(L)'
;MSDCVKCMQTLETYLENFPHSCYPILQYMNHLVSIAQTLGDSPAKSFLLKEAEFYEEEIELSVKRFIAKRLYAFSKKQRLNCVQERLQCFPDVAFQPSVEILLKVLSFDNLSRNDFIMRNPPKPEVQENQAENSVRDNTVVVTQKKDKPTTEKHATKKRSRRLQKTKQEKIDYLTPSTNTRRSIAEIQKEKSLQIENDWKVLKKWQVNPINCKAFAKALRKELPEKPYPHLLKFIEGFMRHLKDKEEKYALMRVKHALLTHQKLVEKPRNLMVVINYGNSGIDLLKQAANITTDKKINAVFYEYFLTILKDLLTRHKTQFRRAIESCYDRHDLYELMAQYPLKNKTYIEEFDLHIIDSIKQICHGVDKGKDFETIANKFLGNTEANIKKALYVSLFESPVTNKIWDAMRKAQSTYQFFQCLKQLKEIPETEKMASTIFQLVVTFLRGGKKISFRDLEISLNFTPNNLRNHAIRIISRKLQNDVDYKMETFLSQNISMERKWKKLLQLLQNSQFEGAKIKVFGYSPDDLLAILRKIESSEGDIRKVVEHEFHGEDVSLELKELIIEKHSQQHKKKEKNLQNFYEELMTLTSEKVLSLRRPLIDLLRVYGSVNLTSDGSTLTGYELSNTISMFYRDAARTKIVLPNNLHYQIAVLIEDSINEERARQLSKVFADN
;
A
#
# COMPACT_ATOMS: atom_id res chain seq x y z
N MET A 1 59.92 13.14 8.21
CA MET A 1 59.05 11.97 8.45
C MET A 1 57.64 12.52 8.59
N SER A 2 56.74 12.30 7.63
CA SER A 2 55.35 12.77 7.81
C SER A 2 54.67 11.84 8.80
N ASP A 3 54.15 12.39 9.89
CA ASP A 3 53.40 11.63 10.86
C ASP A 3 52.12 11.11 10.21
N CYS A 4 52.00 9.79 10.14
CA CYS A 4 50.85 9.15 9.52
C CYS A 4 49.59 9.44 10.35
N VAL A 5 48.67 10.25 9.79
CA VAL A 5 47.39 10.57 10.42
C VAL A 5 46.53 9.31 10.58
N LYS A 6 46.30 8.89 11.82
CA LYS A 6 45.60 7.65 12.19
C LYS A 6 44.36 7.87 13.06
N CYS A 7 44.32 8.97 13.82
CA CYS A 7 43.24 9.33 14.72
C CYS A 7 42.92 10.85 14.64
N MET A 8 41.90 11.29 15.38
CA MET A 8 41.52 12.71 15.43
C MET A 8 42.65 13.58 16.02
N GLN A 9 43.38 13.11 17.04
CA GLN A 9 44.50 13.88 17.60
C GLN A 9 45.62 14.10 16.58
N THR A 10 46.00 13.06 15.83
CA THR A 10 47.02 13.22 14.77
C THR A 10 46.54 14.09 13.61
N LEU A 11 45.22 14.15 13.36
CA LEU A 11 44.66 15.07 12.37
C LEU A 11 44.69 16.51 12.88
N GLU A 12 44.38 16.73 14.16
CA GLU A 12 44.47 18.03 14.83
C GLU A 12 45.90 18.58 14.77
N THR A 13 46.90 17.81 15.19
CA THR A 13 48.32 18.20 15.07
C THR A 13 48.73 18.49 13.63
N TYR A 14 48.24 17.72 12.65
CA TYR A 14 48.49 18.02 11.24
C TYR A 14 47.89 19.38 10.84
N LEU A 15 46.64 19.65 11.22
CA LEU A 15 45.94 20.89 10.86
C LEU A 15 46.50 22.12 11.58
N GLU A 16 47.00 21.97 12.80
CA GLU A 16 47.70 23.03 13.54
C GLU A 16 49.02 23.42 12.84
N ASN A 17 49.75 22.44 12.32
CA ASN A 17 50.97 22.68 11.55
C ASN A 17 50.70 23.17 10.11
N PHE A 18 49.56 22.79 9.53
CA PHE A 18 49.18 23.12 8.15
C PHE A 18 47.76 23.71 8.05
N PRO A 19 47.50 24.90 8.65
CA PRO A 19 46.14 25.47 8.71
C PRO A 19 45.56 25.82 7.33
N HIS A 20 46.41 26.08 6.34
CA HIS A 20 46.00 26.29 4.94
C HIS A 20 45.37 25.04 4.30
N SER A 21 45.61 23.84 4.84
CA SER A 21 44.99 22.60 4.38
C SER A 21 43.51 22.48 4.78
N CYS A 22 43.01 23.30 5.71
CA CYS A 22 41.65 23.21 6.22
C CYS A 22 40.58 23.35 5.12
N TYR A 23 40.79 24.28 4.18
CA TYR A 23 39.86 24.52 3.08
C TYR A 23 39.86 23.38 2.04
N PRO A 24 41.01 22.94 1.48
CA PRO A 24 41.08 21.75 0.64
C PRO A 24 40.45 20.50 1.29
N ILE A 25 40.69 20.28 2.58
CA ILE A 25 40.08 19.16 3.31
C ILE A 25 38.55 19.27 3.34
N LEU A 26 38.01 20.48 3.52
CA LEU A 26 36.58 20.71 3.48
C LEU A 26 35.99 20.47 2.08
N GLN A 27 36.69 20.89 1.01
CA GLN A 27 36.31 20.58 -0.38
C GLN A 27 36.30 19.07 -0.64
N TYR A 28 37.36 18.38 -0.20
CA TYR A 28 37.47 16.93 -0.29
C TYR A 28 36.36 16.21 0.48
N MET A 29 36.00 16.69 1.68
CA MET A 29 34.88 16.16 2.45
C MET A 29 33.54 16.34 1.73
N ASN A 30 33.28 17.52 1.17
CA ASN A 30 32.09 17.81 0.37
C ASN A 30 31.99 16.88 -0.85
N HIS A 31 33.11 16.69 -1.54
CA HIS A 31 33.23 15.75 -2.66
C HIS A 31 32.87 14.32 -2.23
N LEU A 32 33.50 13.81 -1.18
CA LEU A 32 33.23 12.45 -0.67
C LEU A 32 31.79 12.26 -0.16
N VAL A 33 31.20 13.27 0.51
CA VAL A 33 29.81 13.21 0.97
C VAL A 33 28.84 13.18 -0.21
N SER A 34 29.09 14.00 -1.25
CA SER A 34 28.31 13.99 -2.50
C SER A 34 28.35 12.63 -3.19
N ILE A 35 29.54 12.00 -3.26
CA ILE A 35 29.68 10.65 -3.81
C ILE A 35 28.98 9.61 -2.92
N ALA A 36 29.15 9.69 -1.61
CA ALA A 36 28.52 8.77 -0.68
C ALA A 36 26.97 8.81 -0.81
N GLN A 37 26.39 9.99 -0.98
CA GLN A 37 24.92 10.14 -1.13
C GLN A 37 24.39 9.62 -2.46
N THR A 38 25.13 9.82 -3.55
CA THR A 38 24.75 9.31 -4.88
C THR A 38 24.80 7.78 -4.96
N LEU A 39 25.68 7.15 -4.17
CA LEU A 39 25.78 5.70 -3.97
C LEU A 39 24.72 5.12 -2.99
N GLY A 40 23.97 5.95 -2.28
CA GLY A 40 22.98 5.57 -1.27
C GLY A 40 23.57 5.40 0.14
N ASP A 41 22.76 4.98 1.11
CA ASP A 41 23.09 5.03 2.56
C ASP A 41 24.34 4.22 3.00
N SER A 42 25.02 3.47 2.12
CA SER A 42 26.24 2.71 2.45
C SER A 42 27.24 2.60 1.28
N PRO A 43 28.09 3.62 1.02
CA PRO A 43 29.19 3.49 0.07
C PRO A 43 30.20 2.45 0.57
N ALA A 44 30.81 1.69 -0.33
CA ALA A 44 31.84 0.73 0.03
C ALA A 44 33.11 1.45 0.54
N LYS A 45 33.70 0.95 1.62
CA LYS A 45 34.95 1.49 2.19
C LYS A 45 36.08 1.55 1.14
N SER A 46 36.20 0.50 0.34
CA SER A 46 37.20 0.40 -0.74
C SER A 46 37.00 1.46 -1.82
N PHE A 47 35.77 1.89 -2.07
CA PHE A 47 35.47 2.94 -3.04
C PHE A 47 35.96 4.30 -2.53
N LEU A 48 35.57 4.69 -1.31
CA LEU A 48 36.00 5.97 -0.72
C LEU A 48 37.52 6.05 -0.54
N LEU A 49 38.16 4.92 -0.23
CA LEU A 49 39.62 4.85 -0.13
C LEU A 49 40.32 5.02 -1.48
N LYS A 50 39.76 4.49 -2.57
CA LYS A 50 40.29 4.76 -3.92
C LYS A 50 40.08 6.21 -4.31
N GLU A 51 38.93 6.79 -3.97
CA GLU A 51 38.68 8.22 -4.19
C GLU A 51 39.70 9.09 -3.45
N ALA A 52 40.17 8.67 -2.27
CA ALA A 52 41.26 9.31 -1.56
C ALA A 52 42.61 9.26 -2.28
N GLU A 53 42.88 8.19 -3.01
CA GLU A 53 44.15 8.01 -3.73
C GLU A 53 44.23 8.89 -4.98
N PHE A 54 43.09 9.15 -5.62
CA PHE A 54 43.04 9.87 -6.90
C PHE A 54 42.46 11.29 -6.84
N TYR A 55 42.17 11.80 -5.63
CA TYR A 55 41.73 13.19 -5.48
C TYR A 55 42.90 14.14 -5.79
N GLU A 56 42.70 15.07 -6.71
CA GLU A 56 43.79 15.84 -7.35
C GLU A 56 44.38 16.96 -6.47
N GLU A 57 43.67 17.44 -5.44
CA GLU A 57 44.18 18.54 -4.59
C GLU A 57 45.35 18.12 -3.68
N GLU A 58 46.17 19.11 -3.32
CA GLU A 58 47.37 18.98 -2.46
C GLU A 58 47.00 18.75 -0.98
N ILE A 59 46.43 17.57 -0.68
CA ILE A 59 46.24 17.08 0.70
C ILE A 59 47.08 15.81 0.85
N GLU A 60 47.76 15.66 1.99
CA GLU A 60 48.53 14.45 2.26
C GLU A 60 47.65 13.19 2.17
N LEU A 61 48.15 12.14 1.51
CA LEU A 61 47.38 10.91 1.28
C LEU A 61 46.92 10.23 2.59
N SER A 62 47.71 10.35 3.65
CA SER A 62 47.38 9.84 4.99
C SER A 62 46.10 10.51 5.53
N VAL A 63 46.00 11.83 5.38
CA VAL A 63 44.82 12.66 5.73
C VAL A 63 43.62 12.30 4.86
N LYS A 64 43.79 12.23 3.53
CA LYS A 64 42.70 11.84 2.61
C LYS A 64 42.11 10.47 3.00
N ARG A 65 42.96 9.48 3.23
CA ARG A 65 42.55 8.13 3.65
C ARG A 65 41.88 8.12 5.02
N PHE A 66 42.34 8.93 5.98
CA PHE A 66 41.71 9.05 7.28
C PHE A 66 40.29 9.60 7.16
N ILE A 67 40.10 10.70 6.43
CA ILE A 67 38.79 11.32 6.19
C ILE A 67 37.84 10.34 5.49
N ALA A 68 38.31 9.64 4.44
CA ALA A 68 37.51 8.63 3.75
C ALA A 68 37.03 7.51 4.69
N LYS A 69 37.91 7.00 5.56
CA LYS A 69 37.53 6.01 6.59
C LYS A 69 36.52 6.58 7.59
N ARG A 70 36.68 7.86 7.96
CA ARG A 70 35.79 8.55 8.90
C ARG A 70 34.39 8.72 8.31
N LEU A 71 34.27 9.19 7.07
CA LEU A 71 32.98 9.33 6.38
C LEU A 71 32.28 7.99 6.14
N TYR A 72 33.05 6.93 5.84
CA TYR A 72 32.51 5.56 5.81
C TYR A 72 31.90 5.16 7.16
N ALA A 73 32.56 5.49 8.28
CA ALA A 73 32.03 5.22 9.62
C ALA A 73 30.76 6.04 9.92
N PHE A 74 30.68 7.30 9.47
CA PHE A 74 29.46 8.11 9.55
C PHE A 74 28.29 7.48 8.78
N SER A 75 28.53 7.02 7.56
CA SER A 75 27.52 6.31 6.77
C SER A 75 27.07 5.02 7.46
N LYS A 76 27.99 4.18 7.96
CA LYS A 76 27.63 2.95 8.68
C LYS A 76 26.75 3.20 9.91
N LYS A 77 26.91 4.35 10.56
CA LYS A 77 26.09 4.78 11.70
C LYS A 77 24.83 5.57 11.30
N GLN A 78 24.51 5.67 10.00
CA GLN A 78 23.39 6.47 9.47
C GLN A 78 23.45 7.96 9.88
N ARG A 79 24.66 8.51 10.04
CA ARG A 79 24.92 9.90 10.44
C ARG A 79 25.58 10.74 9.33
N LEU A 80 25.59 10.25 8.10
CA LEU A 80 26.19 10.97 6.97
C LEU A 80 25.47 12.30 6.68
N ASN A 81 24.15 12.35 6.86
CA ASN A 81 23.36 13.57 6.70
C ASN A 81 23.77 14.67 7.69
N CYS A 82 24.17 14.30 8.91
CA CYS A 82 24.68 15.26 9.89
C CYS A 82 25.97 15.94 9.39
N VAL A 83 26.85 15.19 8.72
CA VAL A 83 28.06 15.76 8.13
C VAL A 83 27.69 16.69 6.96
N GLN A 84 26.72 16.32 6.12
CA GLN A 84 26.24 17.17 5.04
C GLN A 84 25.66 18.49 5.57
N GLU A 85 24.77 18.43 6.57
CA GLU A 85 24.15 19.62 7.16
C GLU A 85 25.19 20.58 7.72
N ARG A 86 26.27 20.05 8.32
CA ARG A 86 27.41 20.85 8.81
C ARG A 86 28.22 21.44 7.67
N LEU A 87 28.49 20.67 6.62
CA LEU A 87 29.23 21.14 5.45
C LEU A 87 28.47 22.23 4.68
N GLN A 88 27.14 22.20 4.69
CA GLN A 88 26.30 23.26 4.11
C GLN A 88 26.45 24.62 4.81
N CYS A 89 27.01 24.67 6.03
CA CYS A 89 27.36 25.92 6.70
C CYS A 89 28.55 26.64 6.07
N PHE A 90 29.25 26.02 5.10
CA PHE A 90 30.43 26.56 4.43
C PHE A 90 30.21 26.65 2.91
N PRO A 91 29.30 27.53 2.43
CA PRO A 91 28.94 27.59 1.00
C PRO A 91 29.95 28.35 0.13
N ASP A 92 30.91 29.09 0.71
CA ASP A 92 31.74 30.06 -0.01
C ASP A 92 33.22 29.68 -0.09
N VAL A 93 33.86 30.03 -1.21
CA VAL A 93 35.28 29.72 -1.51
C VAL A 93 36.24 30.60 -0.69
N ALA A 94 35.76 31.77 -0.24
CA ALA A 94 36.56 32.72 0.53
C ALA A 94 36.70 32.36 2.01
N PHE A 95 35.99 31.32 2.50
CA PHE A 95 35.99 30.98 3.91
C PHE A 95 37.09 29.96 4.28
N GLN A 96 38.03 30.34 5.13
CA GLN A 96 38.97 29.42 5.76
C GLN A 96 38.44 28.96 7.13
N PRO A 97 37.94 27.71 7.26
CA PRO A 97 37.51 27.18 8.55
C PRO A 97 38.70 27.08 9.52
N SER A 98 38.48 27.44 10.79
CA SER A 98 39.46 27.14 11.83
C SER A 98 39.62 25.63 12.01
N VAL A 99 40.78 25.21 12.51
CA VAL A 99 41.08 23.80 12.82
C VAL A 99 39.99 23.18 13.69
N GLU A 100 39.57 23.89 14.75
CA GLU A 100 38.53 23.45 15.67
C GLU A 100 37.19 23.17 14.95
N ILE A 101 36.79 24.06 14.04
CA ILE A 101 35.54 23.91 13.28
C ILE A 101 35.64 22.68 12.37
N LEU A 102 36.75 22.48 11.68
CA LEU A 102 36.93 21.34 10.78
C LEU A 102 36.89 20.00 11.54
N LEU A 103 37.53 19.93 12.70
CA LEU A 103 37.50 18.76 13.58
C LEU A 103 36.08 18.47 14.10
N LYS A 104 35.31 19.52 14.42
CA LYS A 104 33.89 19.42 14.79
C LYS A 104 33.02 18.86 13.66
N VAL A 105 33.29 19.20 12.39
CA VAL A 105 32.57 18.57 11.26
C VAL A 105 32.77 17.05 11.24
N LEU A 106 33.97 16.57 11.61
CA LEU A 106 34.35 15.15 11.64
C LEU A 106 34.07 14.44 12.99
N SER A 107 33.50 15.14 13.98
CA SER A 107 33.15 14.58 15.30
C SER A 107 31.77 13.91 15.29
N PHE A 108 31.62 12.84 16.09
CA PHE A 108 30.35 12.12 16.21
C PHE A 108 29.36 12.80 17.16
N ASP A 109 29.77 13.89 17.80
CA ASP A 109 29.00 14.59 18.81
C ASP A 109 27.82 15.34 18.19
N ASN A 110 26.75 15.54 18.96
CA ASN A 110 25.61 16.33 18.51
C ASN A 110 26.00 17.81 18.60
N LEU A 111 26.22 18.42 17.44
CA LEU A 111 26.51 19.85 17.32
C LEU A 111 25.25 20.58 16.86
N SER A 112 24.96 21.69 17.50
CA SER A 112 23.90 22.61 17.13
C SER A 112 24.34 23.48 15.95
N ARG A 113 23.39 24.07 15.20
CA ARG A 113 23.72 25.08 14.18
C ARG A 113 24.44 26.29 14.78
N ASN A 114 24.21 26.58 16.06
CA ASN A 114 24.83 27.71 16.76
C ASN A 114 26.35 27.53 16.93
N ASP A 115 26.84 26.29 16.93
CA ASP A 115 28.28 25.98 16.99
C ASP A 115 29.01 26.38 15.71
N PHE A 116 28.27 26.70 14.64
CA PHE A 116 28.78 27.10 13.32
C PHE A 116 28.40 28.53 12.93
N ILE A 117 27.70 29.29 13.81
CA ILE A 117 27.44 30.72 13.60
C ILE A 117 28.75 31.47 13.83
N MET A 118 29.28 32.07 12.76
CA MET A 118 30.57 32.75 12.81
C MET A 118 30.52 34.01 13.67
N ARG A 119 31.47 34.11 14.61
CA ARG A 119 32.04 35.41 14.98
C ARG A 119 32.78 35.92 13.75
N ASN A 120 32.18 36.87 13.02
CA ASN A 120 32.96 37.69 12.10
C ASN A 120 34.14 38.30 12.89
N PRO A 121 35.36 38.41 12.33
CA PRO A 121 36.37 39.26 12.94
C PRO A 121 35.77 40.67 13.12
N PRO A 122 35.99 41.34 14.26
CA PRO A 122 35.44 42.66 14.49
C PRO A 122 35.89 43.58 13.35
N LYS A 123 34.92 44.19 12.66
CA LYS A 123 35.20 45.36 11.83
C LYS A 123 35.81 46.42 12.76
N PRO A 124 36.84 47.17 12.34
CA PRO A 124 37.34 48.29 13.12
C PRO A 124 36.17 49.24 13.42
N GLU A 125 36.00 49.55 14.70
CA GLU A 125 34.93 50.41 15.21
C GLU A 125 34.98 51.78 14.53
N VAL A 126 33.93 52.10 13.77
CA VAL A 126 33.53 53.48 13.54
C VAL A 126 32.42 53.75 14.56
N GLN A 127 32.72 54.61 15.53
CA GLN A 127 31.78 55.12 16.50
C GLN A 127 30.73 55.96 15.79
N GLU A 128 29.44 55.63 15.94
CA GLU A 128 28.38 56.64 15.86
C GLU A 128 27.10 56.18 16.59
N ASN A 129 26.97 56.80 17.76
CA ASN A 129 25.79 57.25 18.52
C ASN A 129 24.39 56.60 18.39
N GLN A 130 23.84 56.44 19.59
CA GLN A 130 22.52 55.98 20.00
C GLN A 130 21.36 56.89 19.53
N ALA A 131 20.18 56.29 19.37
CA ALA A 131 18.92 56.88 19.88
C ALA A 131 17.86 55.80 20.10
N GLU A 132 17.09 55.99 21.17
CA GLU A 132 16.19 55.09 21.87
C GLU A 132 14.81 54.90 21.22
N ASN A 133 14.14 53.77 21.52
CA ASN A 133 12.89 53.72 22.30
C ASN A 133 12.32 52.28 22.29
N SER A 134 12.20 51.59 23.44
CA SER A 134 11.05 51.59 24.39
C SER A 134 9.83 50.84 23.79
N VAL A 135 9.09 49.90 24.40
CA VAL A 135 8.75 49.54 25.79
C VAL A 135 7.99 48.18 25.78
N ARG A 136 8.30 47.29 26.75
CA ARG A 136 7.45 46.38 27.60
C ARG A 136 6.25 45.60 26.99
N ASP A 137 5.81 44.42 27.45
CA ASP A 137 6.04 43.65 28.67
C ASP A 137 5.51 42.19 28.53
N ASN A 138 6.04 41.32 29.39
CA ASN A 138 5.46 40.17 30.10
C ASN A 138 5.02 38.85 29.42
N THR A 139 5.92 37.87 29.58
CA THR A 139 5.79 36.62 30.38
C THR A 139 4.45 35.88 30.42
N VAL A 140 4.46 34.57 30.11
CA VAL A 140 4.10 33.47 31.05
C VAL A 140 4.65 32.14 30.50
N VAL A 141 5.39 31.45 31.36
CA VAL A 141 5.94 30.10 31.22
C VAL A 141 4.90 29.10 31.72
N VAL A 142 4.60 28.05 30.94
CA VAL A 142 4.00 26.82 31.48
C VAL A 142 4.75 25.61 30.92
N THR A 143 5.56 25.02 31.80
CA THR A 143 6.16 23.68 31.69
C THR A 143 5.10 22.59 31.85
N GLN A 144 5.08 21.61 30.94
CA GLN A 144 4.50 20.29 31.22
C GLN A 144 5.47 19.18 30.81
N LYS A 145 5.82 18.37 31.80
CA LYS A 145 6.51 17.07 31.72
C LYS A 145 5.70 16.11 30.85
N LYS A 146 6.38 15.29 30.04
CA LYS A 146 5.83 14.01 29.57
C LYS A 146 6.87 12.90 29.65
N ASP A 147 6.43 11.86 30.33
CA ASP A 147 7.10 10.60 30.56
C ASP A 147 7.38 9.83 29.28
N LYS A 148 8.47 9.04 29.33
CA LYS A 148 8.84 8.02 28.36
C LYS A 148 7.81 6.88 28.37
N PRO A 149 7.64 6.18 27.24
CA PRO A 149 7.70 4.73 27.33
C PRO A 149 8.67 4.08 26.34
N THR A 150 9.04 2.90 26.78
CA THR A 150 9.96 1.87 26.32
C THR A 150 9.77 1.41 24.87
N THR A 151 10.92 1.12 24.28
CA THR A 151 11.18 0.44 23.01
C THR A 151 10.83 -1.04 23.06
N GLU A 152 10.16 -1.53 22.01
CA GLU A 152 10.42 -2.77 21.26
C GLU A 152 9.11 -3.29 20.66
N LYS A 153 8.97 -3.18 19.33
CA LYS A 153 7.97 -3.80 18.40
C LYS A 153 7.77 -3.02 17.08
N HIS A 154 8.58 -2.00 16.80
CA HIS A 154 8.41 -1.12 15.62
C HIS A 154 9.25 -1.42 14.37
N ALA A 155 10.06 -2.48 14.35
CA ALA A 155 10.98 -2.74 13.23
C ALA A 155 10.30 -3.34 11.98
N THR A 156 9.31 -4.22 12.13
CA THR A 156 8.68 -4.95 11.00
C THR A 156 7.54 -4.19 10.32
N LYS A 157 6.80 -3.34 11.05
CA LYS A 157 5.70 -2.52 10.50
C LYS A 157 6.16 -1.30 9.67
N LYS A 158 7.43 -0.89 9.83
CA LYS A 158 8.02 0.26 9.10
C LYS A 158 8.46 -0.12 7.68
N ARG A 159 8.77 -1.39 7.41
CA ARG A 159 9.26 -1.88 6.10
C ARG A 159 8.11 -2.11 5.11
N SER A 160 6.96 -2.60 5.55
CA SER A 160 5.75 -2.75 4.73
C SER A 160 5.11 -1.41 4.36
N ARG A 161 5.11 -0.44 5.30
CA ARG A 161 4.69 0.95 5.01
C ARG A 161 5.62 1.66 4.03
N ARG A 162 6.94 1.42 4.07
CA ARG A 162 7.89 1.99 3.08
C ARG A 162 7.69 1.44 1.66
N LEU A 163 7.33 0.15 1.52
CA LEU A 163 7.05 -0.49 0.23
C LEU A 163 5.70 -0.07 -0.38
N GLN A 164 4.69 0.20 0.46
CA GLN A 164 3.43 0.80 0.00
C GLN A 164 3.59 2.29 -0.32
N LYS A 165 4.39 3.04 0.46
CA LYS A 165 4.67 4.46 0.18
C LYS A 165 5.44 4.66 -1.13
N THR A 166 6.38 3.78 -1.48
CA THR A 166 7.10 3.83 -2.77
C THR A 166 6.26 3.40 -3.98
N LYS A 167 5.15 2.65 -3.78
CA LYS A 167 4.17 2.39 -4.84
C LYS A 167 3.14 3.52 -4.98
N GLN A 168 2.78 4.18 -3.87
CA GLN A 168 1.86 5.34 -3.87
C GLN A 168 2.54 6.61 -4.42
N GLU A 169 3.81 6.86 -4.07
CA GLU A 169 4.59 8.02 -4.53
C GLU A 169 4.85 8.03 -6.05
N LYS A 170 4.62 6.92 -6.76
CA LYS A 170 4.73 6.89 -8.24
C LYS A 170 3.46 7.34 -8.96
N ILE A 171 2.34 7.53 -8.26
CA ILE A 171 1.04 7.91 -8.84
C ILE A 171 0.66 9.36 -8.48
N ASP A 172 1.20 9.91 -7.39
CA ASP A 172 0.79 11.22 -6.85
C ASP A 172 1.24 12.46 -7.65
N TYR A 173 1.94 12.30 -8.78
CA TYR A 173 2.41 13.46 -9.57
C TYR A 173 1.36 14.09 -10.48
N LEU A 174 0.18 13.47 -10.63
CA LEU A 174 -0.90 13.97 -11.50
C LEU A 174 -2.25 14.09 -10.78
N THR A 175 -2.33 13.79 -9.49
CA THR A 175 -3.56 13.96 -8.72
C THR A 175 -3.71 15.41 -8.24
N PRO A 176 -4.82 16.09 -8.55
CA PRO A 176 -5.15 17.42 -8.04
C PRO A 176 -5.05 17.49 -6.51
N SER A 177 -4.43 18.55 -5.98
CA SER A 177 -4.21 18.69 -4.54
C SER A 177 -5.51 19.07 -3.81
N THR A 178 -5.75 18.50 -2.63
CA THR A 178 -7.03 18.62 -1.92
C THR A 178 -7.18 19.89 -1.06
N ASN A 179 -6.44 20.95 -1.35
CA ASN A 179 -6.44 22.17 -0.53
C ASN A 179 -7.37 23.25 -1.08
N THR A 180 -7.88 24.08 -0.15
CA THR A 180 -8.74 25.27 -0.32
C THR A 180 -8.77 25.83 -1.74
N ARG A 181 -9.96 25.95 -2.36
CA ARG A 181 -10.16 26.43 -3.75
C ARG A 181 -9.39 27.74 -3.99
N ARG A 182 -8.14 27.63 -4.46
CA ARG A 182 -7.33 28.73 -4.96
C ARG A 182 -7.89 29.12 -6.32
N SER A 183 -7.71 30.38 -6.72
CA SER A 183 -8.12 30.76 -8.08
C SER A 183 -7.29 29.98 -9.11
N ILE A 184 -7.91 29.55 -10.21
CA ILE A 184 -7.21 28.83 -11.29
C ILE A 184 -6.03 29.66 -11.82
N ALA A 185 -6.19 30.99 -11.86
CA ALA A 185 -5.14 31.92 -12.26
C ALA A 185 -3.92 31.88 -11.32
N GLU A 186 -4.13 31.79 -10.00
CA GLU A 186 -3.04 31.62 -9.02
C GLU A 186 -2.29 30.31 -9.24
N ILE A 187 -3.02 29.20 -9.42
CA ILE A 187 -2.42 27.88 -9.66
C ILE A 187 -1.57 27.90 -10.92
N GLN A 188 -2.08 28.47 -12.02
CA GLN A 188 -1.35 28.61 -13.28
C GLN A 188 -0.08 29.44 -13.12
N LYS A 189 -0.15 30.56 -12.39
CA LYS A 189 1.00 31.42 -12.12
C LYS A 189 2.05 30.70 -11.26
N GLU A 190 1.62 30.02 -10.20
CA GLU A 190 2.48 29.25 -9.30
C GLU A 190 3.23 28.14 -10.05
N LYS A 191 2.51 27.32 -10.83
CA LYS A 191 3.11 26.22 -11.61
C LYS A 191 4.04 26.73 -12.70
N SER A 192 3.68 27.82 -13.38
CA SER A 192 4.56 28.45 -14.38
C SER A 192 5.86 28.96 -13.77
N LEU A 193 5.78 29.59 -12.60
CA LEU A 193 6.96 30.07 -11.86
C LEU A 193 7.83 28.91 -11.37
N GLN A 194 7.21 27.84 -10.86
CA GLN A 194 7.91 26.63 -10.44
C GLN A 194 8.72 26.02 -11.59
N ILE A 195 8.09 25.84 -12.76
CA ILE A 195 8.73 25.28 -13.96
C ILE A 195 9.87 26.19 -14.46
N GLU A 196 9.71 27.50 -14.36
CA GLU A 196 10.77 28.46 -14.69
C GLU A 196 11.96 28.39 -13.72
N ASN A 197 11.70 28.25 -12.43
CA ASN A 197 12.76 28.08 -11.43
C ASN A 197 13.52 26.76 -11.65
N ASP A 198 12.81 25.66 -11.90
CA ASP A 198 13.42 24.36 -12.21
C ASP A 198 14.29 24.46 -13.48
N TRP A 199 13.81 25.14 -14.53
CA TRP A 199 14.60 25.42 -15.73
C TRP A 199 15.87 26.22 -15.43
N LYS A 200 15.79 27.30 -14.63
CA LYS A 200 16.96 28.11 -14.25
C LYS A 200 17.99 27.31 -13.46
N VAL A 201 17.56 26.43 -12.56
CA VAL A 201 18.44 25.55 -11.80
C VAL A 201 19.17 24.57 -12.72
N LEU A 202 18.44 23.94 -13.65
CA LEU A 202 19.03 22.98 -14.59
C LEU A 202 20.02 23.64 -15.55
N LYS A 203 19.73 24.86 -16.03
CA LYS A 203 20.64 25.59 -16.94
C LYS A 203 21.98 25.93 -16.29
N LYS A 204 22.00 26.18 -14.98
CA LYS A 204 23.22 26.49 -14.21
C LYS A 204 24.06 25.26 -13.87
N TRP A 205 23.54 24.06 -14.09
CA TRP A 205 24.20 22.84 -13.66
C TRP A 205 25.42 22.51 -14.53
N GLN A 206 26.62 22.55 -13.96
CA GLN A 206 27.86 22.31 -14.71
C GLN A 206 28.27 20.84 -14.66
N VAL A 207 28.77 20.33 -15.79
CA VAL A 207 29.37 19.00 -15.90
C VAL A 207 30.88 19.16 -16.00
N ASN A 208 31.61 18.53 -15.08
CA ASN A 208 33.06 18.49 -15.09
C ASN A 208 33.54 17.32 -15.96
N PRO A 209 34.11 17.56 -17.16
CA PRO A 209 34.44 16.48 -18.09
C PRO A 209 35.62 15.64 -17.60
N ILE A 210 35.47 14.32 -17.67
CA ILE A 210 36.50 13.36 -17.27
C ILE A 210 37.46 13.13 -18.44
N ASN A 211 38.76 13.22 -18.16
CA ASN A 211 39.80 12.90 -19.14
C ASN A 211 39.90 11.38 -19.36
N CYS A 212 39.65 10.93 -20.59
CA CYS A 212 39.63 9.51 -20.97
C CYS A 212 40.68 9.15 -22.03
N LYS A 213 41.68 10.02 -22.29
CA LYS A 213 42.61 9.88 -23.42
C LYS A 213 43.24 8.48 -23.55
N ALA A 214 43.59 7.85 -22.43
CA ALA A 214 44.28 6.56 -22.39
C ALA A 214 43.45 5.40 -22.98
N PHE A 215 42.14 5.33 -22.69
CA PHE A 215 41.26 4.25 -23.15
C PHE A 215 40.19 4.68 -24.17
N ALA A 216 40.15 5.97 -24.54
CA ALA A 216 39.16 6.53 -25.46
C ALA A 216 39.14 5.84 -26.83
N LYS A 217 40.30 5.46 -27.38
CA LYS A 217 40.37 4.80 -28.69
C LYS A 217 39.68 3.43 -28.70
N ALA A 218 39.93 2.61 -27.68
CA ALA A 218 39.29 1.30 -27.53
C ALA A 218 37.79 1.46 -27.24
N LEU A 219 37.44 2.38 -26.35
CA LEU A 219 36.05 2.64 -25.97
C LEU A 219 35.20 3.16 -27.16
N ARG A 220 35.76 4.03 -28.02
CA ARG A 220 35.10 4.51 -29.25
C ARG A 220 34.81 3.41 -30.27
N LYS A 221 35.63 2.35 -30.32
CA LYS A 221 35.46 1.26 -31.29
C LYS A 221 34.27 0.38 -30.90
N GLU A 222 34.09 0.13 -29.60
CA GLU A 222 33.09 -0.82 -29.11
C GLU A 222 31.75 -0.18 -28.72
N LEU A 223 31.73 1.10 -28.34
CA LEU A 223 30.52 1.82 -27.91
C LEU A 223 29.40 1.89 -28.96
N PRO A 224 29.66 2.24 -30.24
CA PRO A 224 28.59 2.47 -31.23
C PRO A 224 27.86 1.19 -31.67
N GLU A 225 28.47 0.02 -31.47
CA GLU A 225 27.93 -1.27 -31.91
C GLU A 225 26.94 -1.89 -30.91
N LYS A 226 26.78 -1.28 -29.73
CA LYS A 226 25.95 -1.84 -28.66
C LYS A 226 24.61 -1.14 -28.53
N PRO A 227 23.53 -1.88 -28.20
CA PRO A 227 22.23 -1.26 -27.90
C PRO A 227 22.38 -0.31 -26.70
N TYR A 228 21.92 0.93 -26.87
CA TYR A 228 21.94 1.97 -25.83
C TYR A 228 21.41 1.52 -24.45
N PRO A 229 20.36 0.68 -24.33
CA PRO A 229 19.87 0.17 -23.03
C PRO A 229 20.91 -0.63 -22.22
N HIS A 230 22.00 -1.07 -22.84
CA HIS A 230 23.05 -1.86 -22.21
C HIS A 230 24.35 -1.08 -21.96
N LEU A 231 24.37 0.23 -22.21
CA LEU A 231 25.56 1.08 -22.10
C LEU A 231 26.27 0.93 -20.74
N LEU A 232 25.53 0.97 -19.63
CA LEU A 232 26.10 0.85 -18.29
C LEU A 232 26.70 -0.53 -18.00
N LYS A 233 26.05 -1.60 -18.51
CA LYS A 233 26.56 -2.97 -18.38
C LYS A 233 27.81 -3.16 -19.23
N PHE A 234 27.83 -2.56 -20.42
CA PHE A 234 28.98 -2.56 -21.30
C PHE A 234 30.17 -1.84 -20.65
N ILE A 235 29.98 -0.64 -20.11
CA ILE A 235 31.04 0.10 -19.40
C ILE A 235 31.58 -0.72 -18.22
N GLU A 236 30.71 -1.40 -17.48
CA GLU A 236 31.13 -2.30 -16.40
C GLU A 236 31.94 -3.50 -16.90
N GLY A 237 31.55 -4.11 -18.01
CA GLY A 237 32.30 -5.20 -18.65
C GLY A 237 33.66 -4.71 -19.16
N PHE A 238 33.69 -3.60 -19.88
CA PHE A 238 34.91 -2.97 -20.40
C PHE A 238 35.89 -2.65 -19.28
N MET A 239 35.41 -2.17 -18.12
CA MET A 239 36.23 -1.93 -16.93
C MET A 239 36.96 -3.18 -16.41
N ARG A 240 36.39 -4.38 -16.62
CA ARG A 240 37.03 -5.65 -16.22
C ARG A 240 38.23 -6.00 -17.11
N HIS A 241 38.23 -5.55 -18.37
CA HIS A 241 39.27 -5.82 -19.35
C HIS A 241 40.45 -4.85 -19.31
N LEU A 242 40.26 -3.66 -18.73
CA LEU A 242 41.36 -2.74 -18.49
C LEU A 242 42.38 -3.39 -17.55
N LYS A 243 43.68 -3.16 -17.78
CA LYS A 243 44.75 -3.64 -16.88
C LYS A 243 45.18 -2.53 -15.93
N ASP A 244 45.27 -1.31 -16.45
CA ASP A 244 45.70 -0.15 -15.69
C ASP A 244 44.66 0.32 -14.66
N LYS A 245 45.14 0.74 -13.50
CA LYS A 245 44.31 1.20 -12.38
C LYS A 245 43.77 2.61 -12.62
N GLU A 246 44.55 3.50 -13.24
CA GLU A 246 44.11 4.87 -13.54
C GLU A 246 43.02 4.86 -14.60
N GLU A 247 43.19 4.08 -15.67
CA GLU A 247 42.16 3.86 -16.69
C GLU A 247 40.87 3.29 -16.08
N LYS A 248 40.98 2.28 -15.21
CA LYS A 248 39.82 1.73 -14.48
C LYS A 248 39.11 2.78 -13.64
N TYR A 249 39.86 3.62 -12.95
CA TYR A 249 39.32 4.64 -12.08
C TYR A 249 38.62 5.75 -12.87
N ALA A 250 39.23 6.23 -13.96
CA ALA A 250 38.60 7.19 -14.86
C ALA A 250 37.30 6.65 -15.47
N LEU A 251 37.29 5.39 -15.93
CA LEU A 251 36.07 4.75 -16.44
C LEU A 251 35.00 4.54 -15.36
N MET A 252 35.41 4.24 -14.12
CA MET A 252 34.50 4.18 -12.97
C MET A 252 33.84 5.54 -12.71
N ARG A 253 34.59 6.65 -12.80
CA ARG A 253 34.04 8.01 -12.71
C ARG A 253 33.06 8.29 -13.87
N VAL A 254 33.36 7.84 -15.08
CA VAL A 254 32.45 7.98 -16.24
C VAL A 254 31.14 7.23 -16.01
N LYS A 255 31.22 5.96 -15.55
CA LYS A 255 30.04 5.17 -15.18
C LYS A 255 29.21 5.88 -14.11
N HIS A 256 29.88 6.46 -13.11
CA HIS A 256 29.21 7.17 -12.03
C HIS A 256 28.50 8.44 -12.52
N ALA A 257 29.18 9.26 -13.32
CA ALA A 257 28.60 10.45 -13.93
C ALA A 257 27.38 10.09 -14.80
N LEU A 258 27.49 9.04 -15.63
CA LEU A 258 26.36 8.54 -16.43
C LEU A 258 25.15 8.17 -15.57
N LEU A 259 25.37 7.44 -14.47
CA LEU A 259 24.29 7.08 -13.53
C LEU A 259 23.66 8.31 -12.86
N THR A 260 24.49 9.26 -12.44
CA THR A 260 24.02 10.50 -11.80
C THR A 260 23.19 11.34 -12.77
N HIS A 261 23.64 11.44 -14.02
CA HIS A 261 22.97 12.22 -15.06
C HIS A 261 21.72 11.51 -15.57
N GLN A 262 21.73 10.18 -15.67
CA GLN A 262 20.53 9.38 -15.93
C GLN A 262 19.46 9.66 -14.86
N LYS A 263 19.82 9.58 -13.57
CA LYS A 263 18.91 9.90 -12.47
C LYS A 263 18.41 11.34 -12.54
N LEU A 264 19.19 12.26 -13.09
CA LEU A 264 18.75 13.64 -13.32
C LEU A 264 17.68 13.66 -14.42
N VAL A 265 17.91 13.04 -15.57
CA VAL A 265 16.95 12.97 -16.69
C VAL A 265 15.64 12.29 -16.29
N GLU A 266 15.71 11.23 -15.48
CA GLU A 266 14.54 10.47 -15.00
C GLU A 266 13.67 11.21 -13.98
N LYS A 267 14.12 12.33 -13.41
CA LYS A 267 13.33 13.07 -12.42
C LYS A 267 12.07 13.67 -13.06
N PRO A 268 10.87 13.48 -12.47
CA PRO A 268 9.62 14.01 -13.03
C PRO A 268 9.65 15.53 -13.29
N ARG A 269 10.23 16.32 -12.37
CA ARG A 269 10.36 17.77 -12.55
C ARG A 269 11.15 18.15 -13.81
N ASN A 270 12.18 17.37 -14.15
CA ASN A 270 13.02 17.63 -15.30
C ASN A 270 12.32 17.23 -16.60
N LEU A 271 11.56 16.13 -16.57
CA LEU A 271 10.67 15.76 -17.67
C LEU A 271 9.66 16.87 -17.97
N MET A 272 9.06 17.48 -16.93
CA MET A 272 8.13 18.60 -17.09
C MET A 272 8.81 19.84 -17.71
N VAL A 273 10.07 20.11 -17.36
CA VAL A 273 10.85 21.17 -18.01
C VAL A 273 11.05 20.87 -19.50
N VAL A 274 11.40 19.64 -19.86
CA VAL A 274 11.57 19.23 -21.26
C VAL A 274 10.26 19.39 -22.04
N ILE A 275 9.14 18.91 -21.50
CA ILE A 275 7.82 19.02 -22.14
C ILE A 275 7.43 20.50 -22.37
N ASN A 276 7.73 21.38 -21.40
CA ASN A 276 7.30 22.77 -21.46
C ASN A 276 8.23 23.70 -22.27
N TYR A 277 9.52 23.40 -22.35
CA TYR A 277 10.53 24.22 -23.05
C TYR A 277 11.00 23.61 -24.38
N GLY A 278 10.58 22.40 -24.73
CA GLY A 278 10.90 21.75 -26.00
C GLY A 278 12.40 21.67 -26.26
N ASN A 279 12.86 22.21 -27.40
CA ASN A 279 14.27 22.17 -27.81
C ASN A 279 15.24 22.73 -26.77
N SER A 280 14.87 23.80 -26.06
CA SER A 280 15.72 24.34 -25.00
C SER A 280 15.88 23.34 -23.84
N GLY A 281 14.84 22.55 -23.54
CA GLY A 281 14.94 21.43 -22.60
C GLY A 281 15.96 20.35 -23.01
N ILE A 282 16.15 20.11 -24.31
CA ILE A 282 17.15 19.15 -24.82
C ILE A 282 18.57 19.65 -24.62
N ASP A 283 18.81 20.96 -24.66
CA ASP A 283 20.17 21.47 -24.45
C ASP A 283 20.71 21.05 -23.06
N LEU A 284 19.82 20.76 -22.11
CA LEU A 284 20.18 20.10 -20.86
C LEU A 284 20.66 18.65 -21.03
N LEU A 285 20.08 17.89 -21.95
CA LEU A 285 20.58 16.55 -22.30
C LEU A 285 21.96 16.62 -22.94
N LYS A 286 22.19 17.59 -23.84
CA LYS A 286 23.52 17.82 -24.44
C LYS A 286 24.54 18.19 -23.36
N GLN A 287 24.16 19.07 -22.44
CA GLN A 287 24.98 19.44 -21.28
C GLN A 287 25.27 18.22 -20.40
N ALA A 288 24.25 17.41 -20.08
CA ALA A 288 24.37 16.18 -19.32
C ALA A 288 25.23 15.12 -20.02
N ALA A 289 25.27 15.10 -21.35
CA ALA A 289 26.07 14.15 -22.12
C ALA A 289 27.57 14.48 -22.14
N ASN A 290 27.98 15.72 -21.79
CA ASN A 290 29.37 16.18 -21.79
C ASN A 290 30.21 15.63 -20.62
N ILE A 291 30.09 14.34 -20.33
CA ILE A 291 30.73 13.64 -19.22
C ILE A 291 32.23 13.47 -19.44
N THR A 292 32.67 13.38 -20.69
CA THR A 292 34.09 13.19 -21.02
C THR A 292 34.63 14.36 -21.81
N THR A 293 35.94 14.48 -21.86
CA THR A 293 36.64 15.40 -22.79
C THR A 293 36.50 14.98 -24.27
N ASP A 294 35.93 13.82 -24.55
CA ASP A 294 35.83 13.22 -25.87
C ASP A 294 34.45 13.43 -26.52
N LYS A 295 34.39 14.25 -27.56
CA LYS A 295 33.15 14.57 -28.28
C LYS A 295 32.44 13.34 -28.87
N LYS A 296 33.19 12.32 -29.33
CA LYS A 296 32.59 11.13 -29.95
C LYS A 296 31.92 10.24 -28.90
N ILE A 297 32.53 10.12 -27.73
CA ILE A 297 31.95 9.37 -26.61
C ILE A 297 30.72 10.11 -26.07
N ASN A 298 30.81 11.43 -25.92
CA ASN A 298 29.67 12.26 -25.48
C ASN A 298 28.48 12.16 -26.44
N ALA A 299 28.70 12.01 -27.75
CA ALA A 299 27.62 11.78 -28.71
C ALA A 299 26.86 10.47 -28.42
N VAL A 300 27.57 9.39 -28.07
CA VAL A 300 26.95 8.12 -27.66
C VAL A 300 26.16 8.30 -26.35
N PHE A 301 26.67 9.08 -25.40
CA PHE A 301 25.98 9.37 -24.14
C PHE A 301 24.73 10.21 -24.35
N TYR A 302 24.76 11.14 -25.31
CA TYR A 302 23.60 11.91 -25.72
C TYR A 302 22.50 11.00 -26.27
N GLU A 303 22.83 10.11 -27.22
CA GLU A 303 21.86 9.14 -27.77
C GLU A 303 21.29 8.21 -26.70
N TYR A 304 22.12 7.83 -25.73
CA TYR A 304 21.68 7.05 -24.57
C TYR A 304 20.63 7.80 -23.72
N PHE A 305 20.91 9.05 -23.34
CA PHE A 305 19.95 9.85 -22.57
C PHE A 305 18.70 10.21 -23.38
N LEU A 306 18.84 10.42 -24.69
CA LEU A 306 17.73 10.63 -25.60
C LEU A 306 16.80 9.41 -25.63
N THR A 307 17.37 8.20 -25.71
CA THR A 307 16.59 6.94 -25.64
C THR A 307 15.80 6.85 -24.34
N ILE A 308 16.43 7.16 -23.20
CA ILE A 308 15.75 7.19 -21.90
C ILE A 308 14.62 8.22 -21.87
N LEU A 309 14.86 9.43 -22.40
CA LEU A 309 13.86 10.48 -22.45
C LEU A 309 12.65 10.06 -23.31
N LYS A 310 12.89 9.41 -24.47
CA LYS A 310 11.83 8.89 -25.34
C LYS A 310 10.90 7.95 -24.59
N ASP A 311 11.47 6.97 -23.88
CA ASP A 311 10.70 6.03 -23.05
C ASP A 311 9.87 6.74 -21.97
N LEU A 312 10.43 7.77 -21.34
CA LEU A 312 9.74 8.55 -20.32
C LEU A 312 8.58 9.37 -20.91
N LEU A 313 8.77 10.01 -22.06
CA LEU A 313 7.74 10.77 -22.76
C LEU A 313 6.59 9.86 -23.20
N THR A 314 6.88 8.67 -23.74
CA THR A 314 5.85 7.69 -24.11
C THR A 314 5.03 7.25 -22.89
N ARG A 315 5.68 6.96 -21.76
CA ARG A 315 4.96 6.63 -20.51
C ARG A 315 4.14 7.81 -20.01
N HIS A 316 4.68 9.02 -20.10
CA HIS A 316 4.00 10.23 -19.68
C HIS A 316 2.73 10.48 -20.49
N LYS A 317 2.74 10.24 -21.81
CA LYS A 317 1.54 10.29 -22.65
C LYS A 317 0.41 9.41 -22.11
N THR A 318 0.72 8.15 -21.78
CA THR A 318 -0.26 7.22 -21.20
C THR A 318 -0.75 7.69 -19.83
N GLN A 319 0.15 8.22 -19.00
CA GLN A 319 -0.21 8.75 -17.69
C GLN A 319 -1.09 10.00 -17.78
N PHE A 320 -0.79 10.91 -18.70
CA PHE A 320 -1.58 12.10 -18.94
C PHE A 320 -3.01 11.77 -19.38
N ARG A 321 -3.18 10.81 -20.30
CA ARG A 321 -4.51 10.31 -20.69
C ARG A 321 -5.30 9.80 -19.48
N ARG A 322 -4.68 8.97 -18.64
CA ARG A 322 -5.31 8.47 -17.40
C ARG A 322 -5.62 9.59 -16.41
N ALA A 323 -4.78 10.62 -16.33
CA ALA A 323 -5.02 11.77 -15.47
C ALA A 323 -6.26 12.54 -15.90
N ILE A 324 -6.45 12.75 -17.21
CA ILE A 324 -7.65 13.37 -17.77
C ILE A 324 -8.90 12.55 -17.46
N GLU A 325 -8.84 11.23 -17.67
CA GLU A 325 -9.95 10.32 -17.34
C GLU A 325 -10.29 10.31 -15.84
N SER A 326 -9.35 10.73 -15.00
CA SER A 326 -9.54 10.85 -13.55
C SER A 326 -9.95 12.25 -13.07
N CYS A 327 -10.00 13.26 -13.95
CA CYS A 327 -10.47 14.60 -13.59
C CYS A 327 -11.97 14.56 -13.31
N TYR A 328 -12.38 15.02 -12.13
CA TYR A 328 -13.80 14.95 -11.73
C TYR A 328 -14.56 16.20 -12.13
N ASP A 329 -13.92 17.36 -12.01
CA ASP A 329 -14.55 18.64 -12.25
C ASP A 329 -13.63 19.58 -13.06
N ARG A 330 -14.16 20.77 -13.32
CA ARG A 330 -13.44 21.80 -14.05
C ARG A 330 -12.20 22.27 -13.29
N HIS A 331 -12.24 22.29 -11.95
CA HIS A 331 -11.08 22.72 -11.18
C HIS A 331 -9.90 21.74 -11.35
N ASP A 332 -10.15 20.45 -11.20
CA ASP A 332 -9.18 19.36 -11.37
C ASP A 332 -8.55 19.39 -12.77
N LEU A 333 -9.38 19.57 -13.81
CA LEU A 333 -8.92 19.65 -15.19
C LEU A 333 -8.00 20.85 -15.41
N TYR A 334 -8.35 22.02 -14.87
CA TYR A 334 -7.51 23.22 -15.02
C TYR A 334 -6.24 23.17 -14.16
N GLU A 335 -6.27 22.53 -12.99
CA GLU A 335 -5.08 22.27 -12.19
C GLU A 335 -4.10 21.35 -12.95
N LEU A 336 -4.61 20.30 -13.60
CA LEU A 336 -3.80 19.45 -14.47
C LEU A 336 -3.23 20.26 -15.65
N MET A 337 -4.04 21.09 -16.32
CA MET A 337 -3.58 21.90 -17.46
C MET A 337 -2.56 22.97 -17.07
N ALA A 338 -2.60 23.47 -15.83
CA ALA A 338 -1.65 24.44 -15.29
C ALA A 338 -0.21 23.91 -15.23
N GLN A 339 -0.02 22.59 -15.18
CA GLN A 339 1.30 21.96 -15.19
C GLN A 339 2.02 22.06 -16.54
N TYR A 340 1.28 22.42 -17.60
CA TYR A 340 1.81 22.44 -18.96
C TYR A 340 1.73 23.85 -19.55
N PRO A 341 2.48 24.88 -19.12
CA PRO A 341 2.50 26.18 -19.81
C PRO A 341 2.76 26.10 -21.33
N LEU A 342 3.54 25.12 -21.80
CA LEU A 342 3.92 24.90 -23.20
C LEU A 342 4.56 26.14 -23.85
N LYS A 343 5.66 26.65 -23.29
CA LYS A 343 6.39 27.81 -23.84
C LYS A 343 6.97 27.54 -25.23
N ASN A 344 7.28 26.28 -25.56
CA ASN A 344 7.72 25.86 -26.89
C ASN A 344 7.08 24.52 -27.27
N LYS A 345 6.51 24.43 -28.47
CA LYS A 345 5.71 23.29 -28.94
C LYS A 345 6.50 22.19 -29.66
N THR A 346 7.79 22.37 -29.94
CA THR A 346 8.56 21.46 -30.83
C THR A 346 8.47 19.97 -30.45
N TYR A 347 8.57 19.66 -29.15
CA TYR A 347 8.58 18.27 -28.67
C TYR A 347 7.19 17.65 -28.55
N ILE A 348 6.15 18.49 -28.56
CA ILE A 348 4.77 18.02 -28.61
C ILE A 348 4.56 17.24 -29.91
N GLU A 349 5.18 17.73 -30.99
CA GLU A 349 5.05 17.18 -32.34
C GLU A 349 5.94 15.95 -32.54
N GLU A 350 7.22 16.01 -32.13
CA GLU A 350 8.18 14.91 -32.35
C GLU A 350 7.80 13.62 -31.59
N PHE A 351 7.16 13.73 -30.41
CA PHE A 351 6.84 12.59 -29.53
C PHE A 351 5.35 12.30 -29.39
N ASP A 352 4.53 12.85 -30.29
CA ASP A 352 3.09 12.64 -30.34
C ASP A 352 2.42 12.91 -28.98
N LEU A 353 2.77 14.03 -28.36
CA LEU A 353 2.17 14.57 -27.13
C LEU A 353 1.09 15.63 -27.46
N HIS A 354 0.64 15.71 -28.72
CA HIS A 354 -0.38 16.65 -29.22
C HIS A 354 -1.64 16.70 -28.36
N ILE A 355 -1.99 15.60 -27.71
CA ILE A 355 -3.12 15.50 -26.80
C ILE A 355 -3.12 16.59 -25.71
N ILE A 356 -1.96 17.02 -25.21
CA ILE A 356 -1.85 18.07 -24.19
C ILE A 356 -2.34 19.41 -24.78
N ASP A 357 -1.89 19.74 -25.99
CA ASP A 357 -2.29 20.97 -26.69
C ASP A 357 -3.76 20.89 -27.13
N SER A 358 -4.21 19.74 -27.67
CA SER A 358 -5.60 19.50 -28.05
C SER A 358 -6.56 19.75 -26.88
N ILE A 359 -6.27 19.24 -25.69
CA ILE A 359 -7.13 19.42 -24.51
C ILE A 359 -7.14 20.89 -24.08
N LYS A 360 -5.99 21.57 -24.08
CA LYS A 360 -5.94 23.02 -23.81
C LYS A 360 -6.78 23.83 -24.79
N GLN A 361 -6.74 23.50 -26.08
CA GLN A 361 -7.51 24.18 -27.11
C GLN A 361 -9.02 23.91 -26.96
N ILE A 362 -9.42 22.71 -26.53
CA ILE A 362 -10.80 22.38 -26.19
C ILE A 362 -11.28 23.22 -24.99
N CYS A 363 -10.54 23.21 -23.87
CA CYS A 363 -10.89 23.99 -22.68
C CYS A 363 -11.05 25.48 -23.02
N HIS A 364 -10.10 26.05 -23.75
CA HIS A 364 -10.14 27.46 -24.17
C HIS A 364 -11.32 27.79 -25.08
N GLY A 365 -11.71 26.87 -25.97
CA GLY A 365 -12.87 27.12 -26.83
C GLY A 365 -14.19 26.97 -26.10
N VAL A 366 -14.30 26.04 -25.15
CA VAL A 366 -15.46 25.92 -24.26
C VAL A 366 -15.58 27.17 -23.38
N ASP A 367 -14.47 27.70 -22.86
CA ASP A 367 -14.45 28.98 -22.13
C ASP A 367 -14.96 30.16 -22.95
N LYS A 368 -14.75 30.11 -24.27
CA LYS A 368 -15.23 31.09 -25.24
C LYS A 368 -16.67 30.82 -25.72
N GLY A 369 -17.38 29.87 -25.11
CA GLY A 369 -18.76 29.53 -25.45
C GLY A 369 -18.91 28.75 -26.76
N LYS A 370 -17.85 28.12 -27.27
CA LYS A 370 -17.97 27.22 -28.43
C LYS A 370 -18.60 25.89 -28.01
N ASP A 371 -19.37 25.32 -28.93
CA ASP A 371 -19.95 23.99 -28.75
C ASP A 371 -18.86 22.91 -28.51
N PHE A 372 -19.10 22.08 -27.48
CA PHE A 372 -18.14 21.08 -27.05
C PHE A 372 -17.92 19.99 -28.10
N GLU A 373 -18.99 19.47 -28.69
CA GLU A 373 -18.88 18.36 -29.64
C GLU A 373 -18.08 18.79 -30.88
N THR A 374 -18.39 19.98 -31.40
CA THR A 374 -17.69 20.57 -32.54
C THR A 374 -16.19 20.72 -32.26
N ILE A 375 -15.82 21.29 -31.11
CA ILE A 375 -14.41 21.55 -30.79
C ILE A 375 -13.66 20.27 -30.39
N ALA A 376 -14.31 19.35 -29.68
CA ALA A 376 -13.72 18.07 -29.30
C ALA A 376 -13.47 17.20 -30.54
N ASN A 377 -14.41 17.17 -31.49
CA ASN A 377 -14.25 16.46 -32.77
C ASN A 377 -13.11 17.07 -33.60
N LYS A 378 -12.96 18.41 -33.59
CA LYS A 378 -11.88 19.10 -34.30
C LYS A 378 -10.49 18.70 -33.80
N PHE A 379 -10.29 18.58 -32.48
CA PHE A 379 -8.96 18.39 -31.89
C PHE A 379 -8.62 16.96 -31.47
N LEU A 380 -9.61 16.10 -31.26
CA LEU A 380 -9.42 14.71 -30.84
C LEU A 380 -9.87 13.70 -31.92
N GLY A 381 -10.47 14.16 -33.03
CA GLY A 381 -10.99 13.27 -34.07
C GLY A 381 -12.07 12.32 -33.54
N ASN A 382 -12.28 11.17 -34.19
CA ASN A 382 -13.32 10.20 -33.78
C ASN A 382 -12.82 9.08 -32.85
N THR A 383 -11.51 8.98 -32.62
CA THR A 383 -10.89 7.82 -31.96
C THR A 383 -10.81 7.93 -30.43
N GLU A 384 -10.81 9.15 -29.88
CA GLU A 384 -10.59 9.40 -28.44
C GLU A 384 -11.90 9.53 -27.63
N ALA A 385 -12.82 8.56 -27.79
CA ALA A 385 -14.16 8.62 -27.17
C ALA A 385 -14.14 8.72 -25.64
N ASN A 386 -13.22 8.01 -24.97
CA ASN A 386 -13.09 8.03 -23.50
C ASN A 386 -12.68 9.41 -22.99
N ILE A 387 -11.75 10.06 -23.69
CA ILE A 387 -11.26 11.39 -23.33
C ILE A 387 -12.35 12.43 -23.54
N LYS A 388 -13.10 12.35 -24.66
CA LYS A 388 -14.26 13.22 -24.88
C LYS A 388 -15.29 13.07 -23.77
N LYS A 389 -15.61 11.84 -23.37
CA LYS A 389 -16.55 11.58 -22.27
C LYS A 389 -16.04 12.17 -20.96
N ALA A 390 -14.76 11.95 -20.62
CA ALA A 390 -14.15 12.51 -19.42
C ALA A 390 -14.16 14.04 -19.43
N LEU A 391 -13.77 14.67 -20.54
CA LEU A 391 -13.80 16.13 -20.70
C LEU A 391 -15.22 16.68 -20.60
N TYR A 392 -16.21 16.02 -21.20
CA TYR A 392 -17.60 16.42 -21.10
C TYR A 392 -18.06 16.40 -19.64
N VAL A 393 -17.73 15.34 -18.92
CA VAL A 393 -17.99 15.21 -17.48
C VAL A 393 -17.31 16.34 -16.71
N SER A 394 -16.00 16.53 -16.85
CA SER A 394 -15.27 17.54 -16.09
C SER A 394 -15.72 18.98 -16.41
N LEU A 395 -16.08 19.27 -17.66
CA LEU A 395 -16.43 20.63 -18.10
C LEU A 395 -17.91 20.96 -17.88
N PHE A 396 -18.81 19.97 -17.89
CA PHE A 396 -20.26 20.18 -17.92
C PHE A 396 -21.08 19.39 -16.88
N GLU A 397 -20.52 18.44 -16.10
CA GLU A 397 -21.31 17.80 -15.02
C GLU A 397 -21.75 18.80 -13.94
N SER A 398 -22.99 18.58 -13.49
CA SER A 398 -23.86 19.58 -12.87
C SER A 398 -23.28 20.23 -11.61
N PRO A 399 -23.43 21.57 -11.44
CA PRO A 399 -23.13 22.25 -10.17
C PRO A 399 -23.86 21.64 -8.97
N VAL A 400 -25.03 21.02 -9.18
CA VAL A 400 -25.76 20.25 -8.16
C VAL A 400 -24.94 19.06 -7.66
N THR A 401 -24.30 18.33 -8.57
CA THR A 401 -23.53 17.13 -8.22
C THR A 401 -22.21 17.47 -7.55
N ASN A 402 -21.58 18.57 -7.95
CA ASN A 402 -20.40 19.11 -7.25
C ASN A 402 -20.75 19.60 -5.84
N LYS A 403 -21.90 20.26 -5.64
CA LYS A 403 -22.38 20.63 -4.28
C LYS A 403 -22.60 19.40 -3.39
N ILE A 404 -23.21 18.34 -3.93
CA ILE A 404 -23.41 17.08 -3.20
C ILE A 404 -22.05 16.43 -2.86
N TRP A 405 -21.13 16.36 -3.82
CA TRP A 405 -19.79 15.82 -3.60
C TRP A 405 -19.00 16.60 -2.56
N ASP A 406 -18.96 17.93 -2.65
CA ASP A 406 -18.23 18.80 -1.72
C ASP A 406 -18.72 18.63 -0.28
N ALA A 407 -20.04 18.51 -0.09
CA ALA A 407 -20.64 18.25 1.21
C ALA A 407 -20.31 16.84 1.72
N MET A 408 -20.34 15.83 0.84
CA MET A 408 -20.19 14.42 1.24
C MET A 408 -18.75 13.96 1.38
N ARG A 409 -17.78 14.56 0.66
CA ARG A 409 -16.36 14.17 0.67
C ARG A 409 -15.75 14.18 2.08
N LYS A 410 -16.24 15.02 2.97
CA LYS A 410 -15.77 15.14 4.36
C LYS A 410 -16.30 14.03 5.28
N ALA A 411 -17.33 13.29 4.86
CA ALA A 411 -17.87 12.20 5.64
C ALA A 411 -16.88 11.02 5.73
N GLN A 412 -16.61 10.56 6.95
CA GLN A 412 -15.72 9.40 7.19
C GLN A 412 -16.46 8.19 7.77
N SER A 413 -17.68 8.41 8.26
CA SER A 413 -18.55 7.40 8.86
C SER A 413 -19.94 7.44 8.22
N THR A 414 -20.69 6.34 8.37
CA THR A 414 -22.10 6.28 7.93
C THR A 414 -22.99 7.31 8.64
N TYR A 415 -22.71 7.61 9.91
CA TYR A 415 -23.42 8.66 10.65
C TYR A 415 -23.24 10.05 10.00
N GLN A 416 -21.99 10.46 9.77
CA GLN A 416 -21.68 11.73 9.10
C GLN A 416 -22.25 11.77 7.68
N PHE A 417 -22.15 10.66 6.95
CA PHE A 417 -22.69 10.52 5.61
C PHE A 417 -24.21 10.76 5.59
N PHE A 418 -24.95 10.20 6.55
CA PHE A 418 -26.38 10.44 6.67
C PHE A 418 -26.74 11.86 7.14
N GLN A 419 -25.93 12.48 8.00
CA GLN A 419 -26.12 13.88 8.37
C GLN A 419 -25.96 14.81 7.15
N CYS A 420 -24.90 14.61 6.36
CA CYS A 420 -24.69 15.37 5.13
C CYS A 420 -25.85 15.17 4.14
N LEU A 421 -26.32 13.94 3.95
CA LEU A 421 -27.47 13.68 3.09
C LEU A 421 -28.76 14.33 3.60
N LYS A 422 -28.99 14.38 4.91
CA LYS A 422 -30.15 15.10 5.47
C LYS A 422 -30.07 16.59 5.20
N GLN A 423 -28.92 17.22 5.40
CA GLN A 423 -28.71 18.64 5.10
C GLN A 423 -28.90 18.94 3.60
N LEU A 424 -28.38 18.07 2.73
CA LEU A 424 -28.55 18.20 1.27
C LEU A 424 -29.99 17.99 0.80
N LYS A 425 -30.83 17.31 1.57
CA LYS A 425 -32.26 17.19 1.27
C LYS A 425 -33.03 18.47 1.52
N GLU A 426 -32.52 19.37 2.36
CA GLU A 426 -33.15 20.66 2.65
C GLU A 426 -32.87 21.70 1.55
N ILE A 427 -31.96 21.41 0.63
CA ILE A 427 -31.62 22.28 -0.50
C ILE A 427 -32.39 21.80 -1.76
N PRO A 428 -33.27 22.64 -2.36
CA PRO A 428 -34.16 22.22 -3.46
C PRO A 428 -33.46 21.62 -4.67
N GLU A 429 -32.29 22.17 -5.04
CA GLU A 429 -31.50 21.71 -6.18
C GLU A 429 -30.97 20.29 -6.00
N THR A 430 -30.62 19.90 -4.76
CA THR A 430 -29.96 18.62 -4.44
C THR A 430 -30.92 17.58 -3.85
N GLU A 431 -32.14 17.98 -3.51
CA GLU A 431 -33.12 17.17 -2.76
C GLU A 431 -33.37 15.81 -3.39
N LYS A 432 -33.68 15.77 -4.70
CA LYS A 432 -34.05 14.54 -5.40
C LYS A 432 -32.91 13.51 -5.35
N MET A 433 -31.70 13.93 -5.71
CA MET A 433 -30.53 13.05 -5.75
C MET A 433 -30.11 12.60 -4.33
N ALA A 434 -30.06 13.52 -3.37
CA ALA A 434 -29.75 13.21 -1.98
C ALA A 434 -30.78 12.26 -1.36
N SER A 435 -32.06 12.44 -1.67
CA SER A 435 -33.14 11.56 -1.22
C SER A 435 -33.00 10.14 -1.78
N THR A 436 -32.73 10.00 -3.08
CA THR A 436 -32.53 8.68 -3.71
C THR A 436 -31.31 7.96 -3.12
N ILE A 437 -30.17 8.65 -2.96
CA ILE A 437 -28.98 8.06 -2.33
C ILE A 437 -29.30 7.63 -0.89
N PHE A 438 -29.95 8.49 -0.12
CA PHE A 438 -30.34 8.19 1.26
C PHE A 438 -31.24 6.94 1.32
N GLN A 439 -32.25 6.86 0.46
CA GLN A 439 -33.16 5.72 0.41
C GLN A 439 -32.42 4.42 0.06
N LEU A 440 -31.60 4.41 -0.99
CA LEU A 440 -30.86 3.21 -1.41
C LEU A 440 -29.94 2.69 -0.30
N VAL A 441 -29.18 3.59 0.34
CA VAL A 441 -28.24 3.23 1.40
C VAL A 441 -28.98 2.76 2.67
N VAL A 442 -30.07 3.41 3.05
CA VAL A 442 -30.89 2.99 4.20
C VAL A 442 -31.57 1.66 3.94
N THR A 443 -32.13 1.46 2.75
CA THR A 443 -32.75 0.18 2.37
C THR A 443 -31.74 -0.96 2.40
N PHE A 444 -30.52 -0.73 1.90
CA PHE A 444 -29.43 -1.69 2.00
C PHE A 444 -29.06 -1.99 3.46
N LEU A 445 -28.81 -0.97 4.30
CA LEU A 445 -28.36 -1.16 5.68
C LEU A 445 -29.43 -1.75 6.62
N ARG A 446 -30.72 -1.51 6.35
CA ARG A 446 -31.82 -2.07 7.16
C ARG A 446 -31.95 -3.60 7.02
N GLY A 447 -31.36 -4.22 6.01
CA GLY A 447 -31.29 -5.68 5.87
C GLY A 447 -32.63 -6.42 5.69
N GLY A 448 -33.76 -5.72 5.59
CA GLY A 448 -35.08 -6.33 5.42
C GLY A 448 -35.33 -6.89 4.02
N LYS A 449 -34.55 -6.46 3.03
CA LYS A 449 -34.52 -7.02 1.66
C LYS A 449 -33.13 -7.65 1.45
N LYS A 450 -33.07 -8.83 0.84
CA LYS A 450 -31.81 -9.54 0.47
C LYS A 450 -31.06 -8.80 -0.65
N ILE A 451 -30.65 -7.56 -0.40
CA ILE A 451 -29.91 -6.72 -1.33
C ILE A 451 -28.43 -6.96 -1.09
N SER A 452 -27.70 -7.40 -2.12
CA SER A 452 -26.26 -7.58 -2.03
C SER A 452 -25.52 -6.24 -2.08
N PHE A 453 -24.24 -6.23 -1.65
CA PHE A 453 -23.42 -5.03 -1.79
C PHE A 453 -23.20 -4.69 -3.28
N ARG A 454 -23.15 -5.70 -4.13
CA ARG A 454 -23.11 -5.54 -5.58
C ARG A 454 -24.37 -4.86 -6.13
N ASP A 455 -25.55 -5.25 -5.65
CA ASP A 455 -26.81 -4.61 -6.05
C ASP A 455 -26.84 -3.13 -5.65
N LEU A 456 -26.32 -2.80 -4.47
CA LEU A 456 -26.16 -1.42 -4.03
C LEU A 456 -25.20 -0.64 -4.95
N GLU A 457 -24.06 -1.22 -5.32
CA GLU A 457 -23.09 -0.60 -6.23
C GLU A 457 -23.73 -0.30 -7.59
N ILE A 458 -24.48 -1.26 -8.14
CA ILE A 458 -25.23 -1.08 -9.39
C ILE A 458 -26.30 0.00 -9.24
N SER A 459 -27.04 0.01 -8.12
CA SER A 459 -28.11 0.97 -7.86
C SER A 459 -27.60 2.41 -7.74
N LEU A 460 -26.33 2.63 -7.44
CA LEU A 460 -25.70 3.94 -7.34
C LEU A 460 -25.10 4.44 -8.67
N ASN A 461 -25.28 3.72 -9.79
CA ASN A 461 -24.72 4.09 -11.10
C ASN A 461 -25.30 5.39 -11.70
N PHE A 462 -26.43 5.88 -11.21
CA PHE A 462 -26.95 7.19 -11.61
C PHE A 462 -26.16 8.36 -11.00
N THR A 463 -25.26 8.10 -10.04
CA THR A 463 -24.38 9.10 -9.43
C THR A 463 -22.99 9.07 -10.07
N PRO A 464 -22.25 10.19 -10.09
CA PRO A 464 -20.89 10.17 -10.58
C PRO A 464 -19.99 9.22 -9.79
N ASN A 465 -18.97 8.72 -10.48
CA ASN A 465 -18.11 7.64 -9.97
C ASN A 465 -17.45 7.98 -8.63
N ASN A 466 -17.07 9.23 -8.39
CA ASN A 466 -16.47 9.68 -7.13
C ASN A 466 -17.45 9.53 -5.94
N LEU A 467 -18.67 10.02 -6.09
CA LEU A 467 -19.72 9.96 -5.09
C LEU A 467 -20.11 8.51 -4.81
N ARG A 468 -20.31 7.72 -5.87
CA ARG A 468 -20.55 6.27 -5.78
C ARG A 468 -19.44 5.58 -4.99
N ASN A 469 -18.19 5.74 -5.42
CA ASN A 469 -17.04 5.06 -4.81
C ASN A 469 -16.84 5.48 -3.34
N HIS A 470 -17.13 6.73 -3.00
CA HIS A 470 -17.05 7.22 -1.63
C HIS A 470 -18.15 6.64 -0.74
N ALA A 471 -19.40 6.63 -1.20
CA ALA A 471 -20.51 6.00 -0.52
C ALA A 471 -20.24 4.51 -0.27
N ILE A 472 -19.84 3.79 -1.31
CA ILE A 472 -19.46 2.37 -1.28
C ILE A 472 -18.32 2.13 -0.27
N ARG A 473 -17.30 2.99 -0.24
CA ARG A 473 -16.20 2.88 0.73
C ARG A 473 -16.65 3.06 2.18
N ILE A 474 -17.49 4.04 2.47
CA ILE A 474 -18.03 4.28 3.81
C ILE A 474 -18.87 3.10 4.27
N ILE A 475 -19.72 2.58 3.37
CA ILE A 475 -20.61 1.45 3.66
C ILE A 475 -19.80 0.17 3.86
N SER A 476 -18.82 -0.13 2.99
CA SER A 476 -17.91 -1.27 3.15
C SER A 476 -17.17 -1.23 4.49
N ARG A 477 -16.68 -0.05 4.91
CA ARG A 477 -16.06 0.11 6.24
C ARG A 477 -17.03 -0.16 7.38
N LYS A 478 -18.28 0.32 7.29
CA LYS A 478 -19.30 0.04 8.30
C LYS A 478 -19.61 -1.46 8.37
N LEU A 479 -19.76 -2.13 7.24
CA LEU A 479 -20.00 -3.57 7.19
C LEU A 479 -18.83 -4.35 7.79
N GLN A 480 -17.58 -3.99 7.47
CA GLN A 480 -16.39 -4.59 8.06
C GLN A 480 -16.42 -4.45 9.59
N ASN A 481 -16.62 -3.23 10.10
CA ASN A 481 -16.70 -2.99 11.54
C ASN A 481 -17.86 -3.76 12.21
N ASP A 482 -19.00 -3.89 11.53
CA ASP A 482 -20.15 -4.64 12.04
C ASP A 482 -19.89 -6.14 12.10
N VAL A 483 -19.15 -6.67 11.12
CA VAL A 483 -18.73 -8.07 11.07
C VAL A 483 -17.75 -8.34 12.19
N ASP A 484 -16.73 -7.50 12.33
CA ASP A 484 -15.70 -7.62 13.38
C ASP A 484 -16.36 -7.57 14.77
N TYR A 485 -17.22 -6.57 15.02
CA TYR A 485 -17.95 -6.45 16.27
C TYR A 485 -18.86 -7.65 16.56
N LYS A 486 -19.63 -8.11 15.56
CA LYS A 486 -20.51 -9.29 15.74
C LYS A 486 -19.69 -10.54 16.03
N MET A 487 -18.56 -10.73 15.34
CA MET A 487 -17.66 -11.85 15.51
C MET A 487 -17.09 -11.90 16.92
N GLU A 488 -16.49 -10.81 17.39
CA GLU A 488 -15.99 -10.68 18.77
C GLU A 488 -17.09 -10.92 19.80
N THR A 489 -18.28 -10.35 19.56
CA THR A 489 -19.41 -10.43 20.49
C THR A 489 -19.92 -11.87 20.64
N PHE A 490 -20.14 -12.63 19.55
CA PHE A 490 -20.70 -13.98 19.72
C PHE A 490 -19.63 -15.01 20.14
N LEU A 491 -18.35 -14.82 19.78
CA LEU A 491 -17.27 -15.68 20.25
C LEU A 491 -17.08 -15.55 21.77
N SER A 492 -17.14 -14.32 22.30
CA SER A 492 -17.03 -14.03 23.73
C SER A 492 -18.29 -14.32 24.56
N GLN A 493 -19.46 -14.41 23.93
CA GLN A 493 -20.72 -14.70 24.64
C GLN A 493 -20.70 -16.10 25.28
N ASN A 494 -21.16 -16.20 26.53
CA ASN A 494 -21.40 -17.49 27.20
C ASN A 494 -22.77 -18.09 26.76
N ILE A 495 -22.84 -18.51 25.50
CA ILE A 495 -24.00 -19.19 24.91
C ILE A 495 -23.62 -20.58 24.42
N SER A 496 -24.62 -21.46 24.25
CA SER A 496 -24.36 -22.83 23.77
C SER A 496 -23.63 -22.85 22.43
N MET A 497 -22.74 -23.83 22.27
CA MET A 497 -21.92 -24.04 21.08
C MET A 497 -22.73 -24.08 19.79
N GLU A 498 -23.87 -24.77 19.80
CA GLU A 498 -24.76 -24.86 18.63
C GLU A 498 -25.34 -23.49 18.24
N ARG A 499 -25.63 -22.63 19.23
CA ARG A 499 -26.05 -21.25 18.97
C ARG A 499 -24.90 -20.41 18.43
N LYS A 500 -23.66 -20.59 18.92
CA LYS A 500 -22.46 -19.91 18.35
C LYS A 500 -22.26 -20.32 16.88
N TRP A 501 -22.33 -21.62 16.59
CA TRP A 501 -22.19 -22.15 15.24
C TRP A 501 -23.26 -21.61 14.28
N LYS A 502 -24.53 -21.62 14.70
CA LYS A 502 -25.64 -21.08 13.90
C LYS A 502 -25.45 -19.58 13.63
N LYS A 503 -25.01 -18.80 14.61
CA LYS A 503 -24.70 -17.38 14.45
C LYS A 503 -23.54 -17.13 13.49
N LEU A 504 -22.48 -17.95 13.56
CA LEU A 504 -21.35 -17.90 12.62
C LEU A 504 -21.83 -18.13 11.18
N LEU A 505 -22.57 -19.21 10.94
CA LEU A 505 -23.10 -19.51 9.59
C LEU A 505 -24.03 -18.40 9.08
N GLN A 506 -24.93 -17.90 9.93
CA GLN A 506 -25.81 -16.78 9.58
C GLN A 506 -25.04 -15.51 9.23
N LEU A 507 -23.94 -15.23 9.93
CA LEU A 507 -23.10 -14.09 9.64
C LEU A 507 -22.43 -14.26 8.28
N LEU A 508 -21.79 -15.41 8.03
CA LEU A 508 -21.06 -15.64 6.78
C LEU A 508 -21.98 -15.72 5.55
N GLN A 509 -23.22 -16.18 5.72
CA GLN A 509 -24.22 -16.28 4.64
C GLN A 509 -25.04 -14.99 4.44
N ASN A 510 -24.68 -13.88 5.08
CA ASN A 510 -25.42 -12.64 4.92
C ASN A 510 -25.22 -12.08 3.49
N SER A 511 -26.31 -11.99 2.72
CA SER A 511 -26.31 -11.47 1.35
C SER A 511 -25.68 -10.07 1.22
N GLN A 512 -25.74 -9.26 2.27
CA GLN A 512 -25.12 -7.92 2.28
C GLN A 512 -23.60 -7.95 2.07
N PHE A 513 -22.92 -9.08 2.27
CA PHE A 513 -21.47 -9.19 2.12
C PHE A 513 -21.03 -9.59 0.71
N GLU A 514 -21.96 -10.08 -0.10
CA GLU A 514 -21.68 -10.49 -1.48
C GLU A 514 -21.20 -9.28 -2.30
N GLY A 515 -19.94 -9.36 -2.77
CA GLY A 515 -19.26 -8.30 -3.52
C GLY A 515 -18.54 -7.23 -2.68
N ALA A 516 -18.67 -7.22 -1.35
CA ALA A 516 -18.20 -6.15 -0.48
C ALA A 516 -16.69 -6.13 -0.18
N LYS A 517 -15.93 -7.13 -0.64
CA LYS A 517 -14.49 -7.34 -0.33
C LYS A 517 -14.17 -7.30 1.18
N ILE A 518 -15.15 -7.68 2.01
CA ILE A 518 -15.01 -7.79 3.47
C ILE A 518 -14.10 -8.97 3.79
N LYS A 519 -13.32 -8.84 4.86
CA LYS A 519 -12.45 -9.91 5.35
C LYS A 519 -12.79 -10.28 6.79
N VAL A 520 -12.87 -11.57 7.06
CA VAL A 520 -13.05 -12.15 8.38
C VAL A 520 -11.80 -12.96 8.70
N PHE A 521 -11.01 -12.52 9.68
CA PHE A 521 -9.71 -13.11 9.99
C PHE A 521 -8.79 -13.29 8.76
N GLY A 522 -8.85 -12.34 7.81
CA GLY A 522 -8.05 -12.35 6.58
C GLY A 522 -8.70 -13.04 5.38
N TYR A 523 -9.76 -13.83 5.57
CA TYR A 523 -10.48 -14.58 4.52
C TYR A 523 -11.75 -13.86 4.07
N SER A 524 -12.20 -14.07 2.83
CA SER A 524 -13.56 -13.65 2.47
C SER A 524 -14.61 -14.55 3.17
N PRO A 525 -15.86 -14.09 3.37
CA PRO A 525 -16.90 -14.92 3.97
C PRO A 525 -17.12 -16.25 3.25
N ASP A 526 -17.06 -16.25 1.91
CA ASP A 526 -17.24 -17.45 1.09
C ASP A 526 -16.06 -18.41 1.23
N ASP A 527 -14.82 -17.89 1.24
CA ASP A 527 -13.62 -18.71 1.46
C ASP A 527 -13.64 -19.35 2.86
N LEU A 528 -14.05 -18.57 3.88
CA LEU A 528 -14.15 -19.07 5.24
C LEU A 528 -15.22 -20.17 5.34
N LEU A 529 -16.39 -20.00 4.69
CA LEU A 529 -17.40 -21.05 4.60
C LEU A 529 -16.88 -22.32 3.90
N ALA A 530 -16.10 -22.17 2.83
CA ALA A 530 -15.50 -23.30 2.13
C ALA A 530 -14.50 -24.05 3.01
N ILE A 531 -13.66 -23.33 3.75
CA ILE A 531 -12.74 -23.91 4.74
C ILE A 531 -13.51 -24.67 5.81
N LEU A 532 -14.57 -24.08 6.39
CA LEU A 532 -15.39 -24.74 7.41
C LEU A 532 -16.00 -26.05 6.90
N ARG A 533 -16.54 -26.06 5.67
CA ARG A 533 -17.10 -27.27 5.05
C ARG A 533 -16.05 -28.35 4.79
N LYS A 534 -14.85 -27.96 4.36
CA LYS A 534 -13.74 -28.88 4.13
C LYS A 534 -13.26 -29.53 5.43
N ILE A 535 -13.20 -28.75 6.51
CA ILE A 535 -12.90 -29.25 7.85
C ILE A 535 -13.99 -30.22 8.32
N GLU A 536 -15.28 -29.90 8.11
CA GLU A 536 -16.41 -30.80 8.45
C GLU A 536 -16.37 -32.16 7.74
N SER A 537 -15.78 -32.22 6.54
CA SER A 537 -15.67 -33.45 5.74
C SER A 537 -14.35 -34.20 5.94
N SER A 538 -13.46 -33.73 6.81
CA SER A 538 -12.12 -34.30 6.95
C SER A 538 -12.10 -35.46 7.95
N GLU A 539 -11.41 -36.54 7.60
CA GLU A 539 -11.16 -37.68 8.50
C GLU A 539 -9.77 -37.53 9.13
N GLY A 540 -9.65 -37.73 10.45
CA GLY A 540 -8.36 -37.71 11.18
C GLY A 540 -8.29 -36.73 12.36
N ASP A 541 -7.07 -36.36 12.76
CA ASP A 541 -6.82 -35.44 13.87
C ASP A 541 -7.26 -34.01 13.51
N ILE A 542 -8.45 -33.64 13.98
CA ILE A 542 -9.08 -32.35 13.71
C ILE A 542 -8.21 -31.15 14.08
N ARG A 543 -7.36 -31.26 15.10
CA ARG A 543 -6.48 -30.15 15.51
C ARG A 543 -5.46 -29.85 14.42
N LYS A 544 -4.85 -30.89 13.86
CA LYS A 544 -3.89 -30.77 12.73
C LYS A 544 -4.58 -30.28 11.46
N VAL A 545 -5.80 -30.75 11.19
CA VAL A 545 -6.58 -30.30 10.02
C VAL A 545 -6.91 -28.80 10.15
N VAL A 546 -7.37 -28.34 11.31
CA VAL A 546 -7.66 -26.93 11.57
C VAL A 546 -6.39 -26.07 11.46
N GLU A 547 -5.27 -26.52 12.01
CA GLU A 547 -3.99 -25.82 11.88
C GLU A 547 -3.47 -25.76 10.44
N HIS A 548 -3.65 -26.84 9.68
CA HIS A 548 -3.28 -26.89 8.27
C HIS A 548 -4.14 -25.97 7.43
N GLU A 549 -5.47 -26.00 7.56
CA GLU A 549 -6.35 -25.20 6.70
C GLU A 549 -6.29 -23.70 7.00
N PHE A 550 -5.95 -23.30 8.23
CA PHE A 550 -5.76 -21.89 8.60
C PHE A 550 -4.27 -21.48 8.53
N HIS A 551 -3.76 -21.21 7.33
CA HIS A 551 -2.37 -20.81 7.08
C HIS A 551 -1.97 -19.38 7.55
N GLY A 552 -2.83 -18.66 8.27
CA GLY A 552 -2.60 -17.25 8.67
C GLY A 552 -2.60 -17.02 10.18
N GLU A 553 -1.75 -16.10 10.66
CA GLU A 553 -1.61 -15.74 12.09
C GLU A 553 -2.83 -14.99 12.68
N ASP A 554 -3.82 -14.61 11.85
CA ASP A 554 -4.89 -13.69 12.25
C ASP A 554 -6.17 -14.37 12.76
N VAL A 555 -6.28 -15.71 12.76
CA VAL A 555 -7.50 -16.42 13.20
C VAL A 555 -7.51 -16.60 14.72
N SER A 556 -8.56 -16.11 15.39
CA SER A 556 -8.70 -16.21 16.84
C SER A 556 -8.73 -17.67 17.34
N LEU A 557 -8.15 -17.90 18.52
CA LEU A 557 -8.11 -19.21 19.16
C LEU A 557 -9.52 -19.72 19.49
N GLU A 558 -10.40 -18.82 19.91
CA GLU A 558 -11.79 -19.10 20.25
C GLU A 558 -12.58 -19.65 19.05
N LEU A 559 -12.30 -19.15 17.84
CA LEU A 559 -12.91 -19.70 16.61
C LEU A 559 -12.37 -21.11 16.31
N LYS A 560 -11.06 -21.35 16.48
CA LYS A 560 -10.46 -22.68 16.27
C LYS A 560 -11.04 -23.70 17.25
N GLU A 561 -11.17 -23.33 18.52
CA GLU A 561 -11.78 -24.17 19.56
C GLU A 561 -13.25 -24.47 19.25
N LEU A 562 -14.02 -23.48 18.82
CA LEU A 562 -15.41 -23.65 18.38
C LEU A 562 -15.53 -24.69 17.24
N ILE A 563 -14.61 -24.69 16.28
CA ILE A 563 -14.59 -25.66 15.18
C ILE A 563 -14.23 -27.07 15.68
N ILE A 564 -13.16 -27.18 16.47
CA ILE A 564 -12.67 -28.45 17.01
C ILE A 564 -13.74 -29.13 17.88
N GLU A 565 -14.38 -28.37 18.76
CA GLU A 565 -15.39 -28.89 19.68
C GLU A 565 -16.68 -29.25 18.92
N LYS A 566 -17.09 -28.46 17.92
CA LYS A 566 -18.25 -28.79 17.07
C LYS A 566 -18.02 -30.11 16.30
N HIS A 567 -16.85 -30.27 15.71
CA HIS A 567 -16.47 -31.48 14.98
C HIS A 567 -16.39 -32.70 15.92
N SER A 568 -15.80 -32.52 17.10
CA SER A 568 -15.72 -33.58 18.13
C SER A 568 -17.11 -34.02 18.59
N GLN A 569 -18.05 -33.10 18.79
CA GLN A 569 -19.44 -33.43 19.11
C GLN A 569 -20.17 -34.15 17.97
N GLN A 570 -19.92 -33.75 16.71
CA GLN A 570 -20.50 -34.44 15.54
C GLN A 570 -19.95 -35.87 15.40
N HIS A 571 -18.66 -36.08 15.65
CA HIS A 571 -18.07 -37.43 15.67
C HIS A 571 -18.61 -38.27 16.82
N LYS A 572 -18.67 -37.73 18.04
CA LYS A 572 -19.27 -38.42 19.19
C LYS A 572 -20.70 -38.85 18.91
N LYS A 573 -21.52 -38.03 18.24
CA LYS A 573 -22.88 -38.42 17.84
C LYS A 573 -22.94 -39.50 16.75
N LYS A 574 -21.90 -39.65 15.93
CA LYS A 574 -21.80 -40.67 14.87
C LYS A 574 -21.20 -41.99 15.35
N GLU A 575 -20.62 -42.04 16.54
CA GLU A 575 -20.07 -43.27 17.12
C GLU A 575 -21.20 -44.26 17.45
N LYS A 576 -21.10 -45.49 16.96
CA LYS A 576 -22.09 -46.53 17.24
C LYS A 576 -21.82 -47.14 18.61
N ASN A 577 -22.42 -46.56 19.65
CA ASN A 577 -22.35 -47.05 21.03
C ASN A 577 -23.75 -47.12 21.66
N LEU A 578 -23.86 -47.75 22.83
CA LEU A 578 -25.13 -47.96 23.52
C LEU A 578 -25.83 -46.65 23.90
N GLN A 579 -25.07 -45.63 24.31
CA GLN A 579 -25.59 -44.34 24.74
C GLN A 579 -26.23 -43.57 23.56
N ASN A 580 -25.54 -43.49 22.42
CA ASN A 580 -26.07 -42.83 21.22
C ASN A 580 -27.28 -43.58 20.65
N PHE A 581 -27.26 -44.93 20.69
CA PHE A 581 -28.42 -45.72 20.33
C PHE A 581 -29.64 -45.38 21.19
N TYR A 582 -29.45 -45.26 22.51
CA TYR A 582 -30.52 -44.90 23.44
C TYR A 582 -31.07 -43.48 23.17
N GLU A 583 -30.20 -42.50 22.91
CA GLU A 583 -30.61 -41.12 22.59
C GLU A 583 -31.39 -41.03 21.25
N GLU A 584 -30.95 -41.76 20.22
CA GLU A 584 -31.68 -41.83 18.94
C GLU A 584 -33.01 -42.57 19.07
N LEU A 585 -33.05 -43.63 19.88
CA LEU A 585 -34.28 -44.35 20.18
C LEU A 585 -35.30 -43.45 20.89
N MET A 586 -34.88 -42.72 21.93
CA MET A 586 -35.72 -41.72 22.63
C MET A 586 -36.27 -40.66 21.68
N THR A 587 -35.43 -40.19 20.74
CA THR A 587 -35.86 -39.21 19.73
C THR A 587 -36.94 -39.81 18.84
N LEU A 588 -36.69 -41.00 18.29
CA LEU A 588 -37.63 -41.71 17.42
C LEU A 588 -38.99 -41.96 18.09
N THR A 589 -38.98 -42.32 19.37
CA THR A 589 -40.22 -42.62 20.12
C THR A 589 -40.98 -41.37 20.54
N SER A 590 -40.29 -40.23 20.68
CA SER A 590 -40.91 -38.93 20.98
C SER A 590 -41.56 -38.27 19.75
N GLU A 591 -41.13 -38.62 18.54
CA GLU A 591 -41.69 -38.09 17.30
C GLU A 591 -43.02 -38.77 16.95
N LYS A 592 -44.02 -37.99 16.49
CA LYS A 592 -45.31 -38.53 16.01
C LYS A 592 -45.15 -39.17 14.63
N VAL A 593 -44.62 -40.39 14.58
CA VAL A 593 -44.47 -41.15 13.34
C VAL A 593 -45.75 -41.93 12.99
N LEU A 594 -46.09 -42.00 11.70
CA LEU A 594 -47.26 -42.75 11.20
C LEU A 594 -47.17 -44.25 11.43
N SER A 595 -45.96 -44.82 11.36
CA SER A 595 -45.67 -46.18 11.78
C SER A 595 -44.26 -46.29 12.34
N LEU A 596 -44.12 -46.94 13.49
CA LEU A 596 -42.85 -47.11 14.20
C LEU A 596 -42.02 -48.26 13.60
N ARG A 597 -42.67 -49.24 12.97
CA ARG A 597 -42.04 -50.49 12.49
C ARG A 597 -40.77 -50.26 11.68
N ARG A 598 -40.86 -49.52 10.57
CA ARG A 598 -39.74 -49.35 9.64
C ARG A 598 -38.61 -48.49 10.22
N PRO A 599 -38.89 -47.30 10.79
CA PRO A 599 -37.86 -46.49 11.47
C PRO A 599 -37.14 -47.23 12.60
N LEU A 600 -37.86 -48.00 13.43
CA LEU A 600 -37.27 -48.74 14.54
C LEU A 600 -36.38 -49.88 14.06
N ILE A 601 -36.82 -50.64 13.04
CA ILE A 601 -36.02 -51.69 12.40
C ILE A 601 -34.75 -51.10 11.76
N ASP A 602 -34.87 -49.96 11.08
CA ASP A 602 -33.76 -49.30 10.41
C ASP A 602 -32.74 -48.77 11.44
N LEU A 603 -33.20 -48.16 12.54
CA LEU A 603 -32.35 -47.74 13.65
C LEU A 603 -31.56 -48.92 14.26
N LEU A 604 -32.25 -50.02 14.55
CA LEU A 604 -31.64 -51.23 15.08
C LEU A 604 -30.59 -51.84 14.14
N ARG A 605 -30.81 -51.76 12.82
CA ARG A 605 -29.83 -52.22 11.81
C ARG A 605 -28.64 -51.29 11.69
N VAL A 606 -28.85 -49.97 11.80
CA VAL A 606 -27.76 -48.98 11.82
C VAL A 606 -26.81 -49.25 12.99
N TYR A 607 -27.37 -49.59 14.15
CA TYR A 607 -26.64 -49.97 15.37
C TYR A 607 -26.41 -51.48 15.49
N GLY A 608 -26.48 -52.22 14.37
CA GLY A 608 -26.49 -53.68 14.38
C GLY A 608 -25.25 -54.35 15.00
N SER A 609 -24.12 -53.67 15.10
CA SER A 609 -22.90 -54.19 15.77
C SER A 609 -22.78 -53.80 17.24
N VAL A 610 -23.71 -53.00 17.78
CA VAL A 610 -23.68 -52.55 19.16
C VAL A 610 -24.29 -53.62 20.06
N ASN A 611 -23.62 -53.91 21.18
CA ASN A 611 -24.16 -54.80 22.20
C ASN A 611 -25.21 -54.05 23.03
N LEU A 612 -26.44 -54.55 23.02
CA LEU A 612 -27.60 -53.95 23.69
C LEU A 612 -27.89 -54.55 25.08
N THR A 613 -27.02 -55.42 25.60
CA THR A 613 -27.22 -56.08 26.90
C THR A 613 -26.61 -55.32 28.07
N SER A 614 -27.11 -55.57 29.29
CA SER A 614 -26.52 -55.07 30.53
C SER A 614 -25.60 -56.06 31.27
N ASP A 615 -25.65 -57.35 30.92
CA ASP A 615 -25.02 -58.45 31.67
C ASP A 615 -23.73 -59.01 31.03
N GLY A 616 -23.27 -58.41 29.92
CA GLY A 616 -22.07 -58.82 29.19
C GLY A 616 -22.28 -59.98 28.21
N SER A 617 -23.50 -60.52 28.10
CA SER A 617 -23.87 -61.40 26.98
C SER A 617 -23.91 -60.60 25.67
N THR A 618 -23.97 -61.25 24.50
CA THR A 618 -24.04 -60.53 23.21
C THR A 618 -25.45 -60.55 22.67
N LEU A 619 -26.13 -59.40 22.68
CA LEU A 619 -27.38 -59.17 21.94
C LEU A 619 -27.17 -57.98 21.01
N THR A 620 -27.22 -58.23 19.72
CA THR A 620 -26.96 -57.23 18.69
C THR A 620 -28.24 -56.53 18.23
N GLY A 621 -28.10 -55.33 17.67
CA GLY A 621 -29.21 -54.63 17.02
C GLY A 621 -29.86 -55.44 15.89
N TYR A 622 -29.10 -56.31 15.20
CA TYR A 622 -29.66 -57.21 14.17
C TYR A 622 -30.61 -58.27 14.75
N GLU A 623 -30.23 -58.89 15.88
CA GLU A 623 -31.04 -59.89 16.55
C GLU A 623 -32.34 -59.26 17.09
N LEU A 624 -32.23 -58.09 17.71
CA LEU A 624 -33.40 -57.36 18.20
C LEU A 624 -34.31 -56.87 17.06
N SER A 625 -33.72 -56.42 15.94
CA SER A 625 -34.45 -56.05 14.72
C SER A 625 -35.27 -57.22 14.16
N ASN A 626 -34.73 -58.44 14.22
CA ASN A 626 -35.44 -59.65 13.79
C ASN A 626 -36.60 -60.00 14.73
N THR A 627 -36.39 -59.92 16.05
CA THR A 627 -37.46 -60.13 17.05
C THR A 627 -38.64 -59.18 16.83
N ILE A 628 -38.36 -57.90 16.64
CA ILE A 628 -39.40 -56.89 16.35
C ILE A 628 -40.05 -57.16 14.99
N SER A 629 -39.26 -57.50 13.97
CA SER A 629 -39.78 -57.83 12.64
C SER A 629 -40.73 -59.03 12.66
N MET A 630 -40.46 -60.05 13.48
CA MET A 630 -41.34 -61.21 13.67
C MET A 630 -42.63 -60.82 14.37
N PHE A 631 -42.58 -59.99 15.40
CA PHE A 631 -43.77 -59.48 16.09
C PHE A 631 -44.73 -58.74 15.13
N TYR A 632 -44.21 -57.89 14.23
CA TYR A 632 -45.06 -57.19 13.24
C TYR A 632 -45.51 -58.07 12.06
N ARG A 633 -45.01 -59.31 11.91
CA ARG A 633 -45.49 -60.27 10.91
C ARG A 633 -46.66 -61.10 11.43
N ASP A 634 -46.81 -61.23 12.75
CA ASP A 634 -47.92 -61.95 13.37
C ASP A 634 -49.21 -61.12 13.35
N ALA A 635 -50.27 -61.71 12.79
CA ALA A 635 -51.61 -61.13 12.74
C ALA A 635 -52.30 -61.18 14.12
N ALA A 636 -51.96 -62.15 14.98
CA ALA A 636 -52.52 -62.36 16.31
C ALA A 636 -51.69 -61.68 17.43
N ARG A 637 -50.82 -60.73 17.08
CA ARG A 637 -49.87 -60.09 18.01
C ARG A 637 -50.57 -59.44 19.22
N THR A 638 -50.22 -59.90 20.43
CA THR A 638 -50.79 -59.42 21.71
C THR A 638 -49.79 -58.78 22.66
N LYS A 639 -48.55 -59.23 22.69
CA LYS A 639 -47.48 -58.62 23.48
C LYS A 639 -46.15 -58.92 22.81
N ILE A 640 -45.27 -57.94 22.73
CA ILE A 640 -43.91 -58.20 22.27
C ILE A 640 -43.14 -58.89 23.39
N VAL A 641 -42.40 -59.95 23.05
CA VAL A 641 -41.50 -60.63 23.98
C VAL A 641 -40.08 -60.21 23.61
N LEU A 642 -39.51 -59.32 24.43
CA LEU A 642 -38.11 -58.90 24.27
C LEU A 642 -37.17 -59.86 25.02
N PRO A 643 -35.91 -60.01 24.57
CA PRO A 643 -34.92 -60.84 25.26
C PRO A 643 -34.65 -60.36 26.69
N ASN A 644 -34.58 -61.27 27.65
CA ASN A 644 -34.42 -60.95 29.09
C ASN A 644 -33.09 -60.26 29.45
N ASN A 645 -32.08 -60.40 28.59
CA ASN A 645 -30.76 -59.81 28.74
C ASN A 645 -30.64 -58.42 28.09
N LEU A 646 -31.71 -57.90 27.46
CA LEU A 646 -31.74 -56.55 26.88
C LEU A 646 -31.64 -55.49 27.98
N HIS A 647 -30.85 -54.45 27.74
CA HIS A 647 -30.70 -53.35 28.67
C HIS A 647 -32.07 -52.75 29.03
N TYR A 648 -32.39 -52.73 30.33
CA TYR A 648 -33.72 -52.42 30.86
C TYR A 648 -34.35 -51.14 30.28
N GLN A 649 -33.58 -50.05 30.20
CA GLN A 649 -34.08 -48.76 29.68
C GLN A 649 -34.48 -48.82 28.20
N ILE A 650 -33.81 -49.67 27.41
CA ILE A 650 -34.13 -49.88 26.00
C ILE A 650 -35.37 -50.78 25.89
N ALA A 651 -35.45 -51.82 26.72
CA ALA A 651 -36.58 -52.74 26.74
C ALA A 651 -37.90 -52.01 27.03
N VAL A 652 -37.93 -51.20 28.10
CA VAL A 652 -39.11 -50.39 28.48
C VAL A 652 -39.52 -49.47 27.35
N LEU A 653 -38.56 -48.72 26.78
CA LEU A 653 -38.84 -47.73 25.74
C LEU A 653 -39.40 -48.36 24.45
N ILE A 654 -38.87 -49.52 24.05
CA ILE A 654 -39.38 -50.28 22.90
C ILE A 654 -40.77 -50.85 23.19
N GLU A 655 -40.98 -51.45 24.37
CA GLU A 655 -42.27 -52.02 24.76
C GLU A 655 -43.37 -50.95 24.79
N ASP A 656 -43.12 -49.83 25.48
CA ASP A 656 -44.07 -48.73 25.62
C ASP A 656 -44.44 -48.17 24.24
N SER A 657 -43.45 -47.92 23.39
CA SER A 657 -43.67 -47.33 22.07
C SER A 657 -44.43 -48.25 21.12
N ILE A 658 -44.14 -49.56 21.15
CA ILE A 658 -44.85 -50.56 20.34
C ILE A 658 -46.29 -50.74 20.85
N ASN A 659 -46.48 -50.75 22.17
CA ASN A 659 -47.82 -50.84 22.78
C ASN A 659 -48.67 -49.61 22.47
N GLU A 660 -48.09 -48.41 22.51
CA GLU A 660 -48.75 -47.18 22.10
C GLU A 660 -49.15 -47.19 20.61
N GLU A 661 -48.25 -47.59 19.71
CA GLU A 661 -48.58 -47.70 18.28
C GLU A 661 -49.72 -48.70 18.07
N ARG A 662 -49.69 -49.84 18.77
CA ARG A 662 -50.75 -50.83 18.70
C ARG A 662 -52.09 -50.31 19.23
N ALA A 663 -52.10 -49.60 20.35
CA ALA A 663 -53.30 -48.95 20.88
C ALA A 663 -53.89 -47.96 19.87
N ARG A 664 -53.03 -47.16 19.21
CA ARG A 664 -53.42 -46.23 18.13
C ARG A 664 -53.97 -46.95 16.89
N GLN A 665 -53.40 -48.09 16.51
CA GLN A 665 -53.88 -48.90 15.38
C GLN A 665 -55.22 -49.55 15.69
N LEU A 666 -55.40 -50.11 16.89
CA LEU A 666 -56.66 -50.69 17.33
C LEU A 666 -57.76 -49.62 17.40
N SER A 667 -57.47 -48.44 17.96
CA SER A 667 -58.46 -47.34 18.02
C SER A 667 -58.90 -46.86 16.63
N LYS A 668 -58.06 -46.97 15.60
CA LYS A 668 -58.45 -46.67 14.21
C LYS A 668 -59.36 -47.76 13.63
N VAL A 669 -59.05 -49.03 13.86
CA VAL A 669 -59.88 -50.16 13.40
C VAL A 669 -61.26 -50.16 14.07
N PHE A 670 -61.37 -49.69 15.32
CA PHE A 670 -62.66 -49.50 16.02
C PHE A 670 -63.37 -48.17 15.68
N ALA A 671 -62.72 -47.23 15.01
CA ALA A 671 -63.34 -45.99 14.53
C ALA A 671 -63.83 -46.09 13.08
N ASP A 672 -63.27 -47.03 12.30
CA ASP A 672 -63.64 -47.34 10.91
C ASP A 672 -64.66 -48.50 10.80
N ASN A 673 -65.03 -49.13 11.93
CA ASN A 673 -66.18 -50.04 12.07
C ASN A 673 -67.25 -49.37 12.93
#